data_AF-A0A2N2JQP0-F1
#
_entry.id   AF-A0A2N2JQP0-F1
#
_cell.length_a   1.000
_cell.length_b   1.000
_cell.length_c   1.000
_cell.angle_alpha   90.00
_cell.angle_beta   90.00
_cell.angle_gamma   90.00
#
_symmetry.space_group_name_H-M   'P 1'
#
loop_
_entity.id
_entity.type
_entity.pdbx_description
1 polymer ?
#
loop_
_entity_poly.entity_id
_entity_poly.type
_entity_poly.pdbx_seq_one_letter_code
_entity_poly.pdbx_strand_id
1 'polypeptide(L)'
;MAALSACLGVPDDPPGRLAITVAPLALPGVTDATYTLSVDNGAGDLVWTRTVRSTDFGDGAGALSYVGTCDASAGVAQNTVALSLDELRDGSGPLVAGVDYANPAPASDPVELTRTCEPNRDVAVAFDLTVARAARQGFFDVAISFSDIFCSAKLDCEQADGAPLELLFNPDGDRALTAVVAFACTAGPDSNTTLWLDPVTVTCAGGGPFSVDVVAGPGNLDPPFTDPAHDLLFQAAIYRGVEHLDTATAWNKAYWNVALGLNEAAFANLGPCTLTTTATATDGALFNGTTPADTRWPTVTWSVPLVSDAGARACHRHRLDDGTGVATTYTPTAGHTFYGTFSRATEIAGVAAAVPDTSSGLSCAPASVVGGGTAVCTIVPRQAGIVITADATAFTPAASAGTVGPLSPASGTALTFTFTAPLTAQTVTLSSGFGTVDVAVTATCGDGLQNGAETDVDCGGGCPTCANGRSCAVRTDCASAYCGAGTCAWAPSCTALKAGGAPTGEYTVDLDGAGSAGTHVVYCDMTTSSGGWTVFKNAEVGSVSGLNSAWLTDKQHVIVYLNVSGTVGYTVLSQLAAYTNLDVTHNGTFTRVYFVPGVVPGTTNGFRSNGSNLSFTNCDTNANSFFTFYQTGYSAVGTPYALESSWRGSRIAYGQSIPAGYFGNVNLAFGGCGSYTGNVGYTAALGLR
;
A
#
# COMPACT_ATOMS: atom_id res chain seq x y z
N MET A 1 -47.08 -1.54 48.47
CA MET A 1 -46.50 -0.29 47.92
C MET A 1 -44.99 -0.51 47.92
N ALA A 2 -44.43 -0.98 46.80
CA ALA A 2 -43.72 -0.16 45.78
C ALA A 2 -42.29 0.20 46.25
N ALA A 3 -41.20 0.11 45.50
CA ALA A 3 -40.88 -0.38 44.15
C ALA A 3 -39.35 -0.21 43.93
N LEU A 4 -38.77 -1.15 43.17
CA LEU A 4 -37.65 -1.02 42.20
C LEU A 4 -36.27 -0.38 42.53
N SER A 5 -35.25 -1.22 42.31
CA SER A 5 -34.18 -1.12 41.29
C SER A 5 -33.09 -0.05 41.37
N ALA A 6 -31.83 -0.50 41.54
CA ALA A 6 -30.75 -0.31 40.56
C ALA A 6 -29.50 -1.14 40.95
N CYS A 7 -29.36 -2.34 40.36
CA CYS A 7 -28.05 -2.93 40.07
C CYS A 7 -27.74 -2.57 38.62
N LEU A 8 -26.81 -1.65 38.36
CA LEU A 8 -26.21 -1.47 37.04
C LEU A 8 -24.74 -1.06 37.21
N GLY A 9 -23.86 -2.01 36.93
CA GLY A 9 -22.46 -1.85 36.55
C GLY A 9 -22.17 -2.98 35.57
N VAL A 10 -21.86 -2.61 34.34
CA VAL A 10 -21.79 -3.38 33.08
C VAL A 10 -20.89 -4.63 33.20
N PRO A 11 -21.15 -5.73 32.46
CA PRO A 11 -20.20 -6.84 32.36
C PRO A 11 -18.98 -6.40 31.54
N ASP A 12 -17.77 -6.55 32.11
CA ASP A 12 -16.51 -6.35 31.38
C ASP A 12 -16.49 -7.22 30.11
N ASP A 13 -16.41 -6.59 28.94
CA ASP A 13 -16.11 -7.28 27.69
C ASP A 13 -14.72 -7.94 27.84
N PRO A 14 -14.53 -9.20 27.40
CA PRO A 14 -13.22 -9.84 27.46
C PRO A 14 -12.22 -9.04 26.61
N PRO A 15 -11.01 -8.77 27.13
CA PRO A 15 -10.06 -7.90 26.45
C PRO A 15 -9.65 -8.50 25.11
N GLY A 16 -9.70 -7.69 24.05
CA GLY A 16 -9.13 -8.05 22.75
C GLY A 16 -7.61 -8.23 22.84
N ARG A 17 -7.00 -8.84 21.82
CA ARG A 17 -5.57 -9.12 21.78
C ARG A 17 -4.92 -8.63 20.48
N LEU A 18 -3.69 -8.17 20.57
CA LEU A 18 -2.82 -7.84 19.45
C LEU A 18 -1.65 -8.82 19.42
N ALA A 19 -1.42 -9.45 18.27
CA ALA A 19 -0.22 -10.23 17.98
C ALA A 19 0.75 -9.34 17.22
N ILE A 20 1.75 -8.83 17.92
CA ILE A 20 2.75 -7.89 17.42
C ILE A 20 3.98 -8.67 16.98
N THR A 21 4.41 -8.46 15.75
CA THR A 21 5.66 -9.01 15.22
C THR A 21 6.54 -7.89 14.71
N VAL A 22 7.81 -7.91 15.09
CA VAL A 22 8.84 -7.07 14.47
C VAL A 22 9.67 -7.98 13.59
N ALA A 23 9.79 -7.61 12.31
CA ALA A 23 10.60 -8.37 11.36
C ALA A 23 12.07 -8.41 11.83
N PRO A 24 12.83 -9.47 11.49
CA PRO A 24 14.25 -9.53 11.79
C PRO A 24 14.94 -8.28 11.26
N LEU A 25 15.73 -7.65 12.12
CA LEU A 25 16.70 -6.69 11.64
C LEU A 25 17.76 -7.53 10.92
N ALA A 26 17.76 -7.56 9.59
CA ALA A 26 18.83 -8.22 8.83
C ALA A 26 20.12 -7.37 8.92
N LEU A 27 20.68 -7.32 10.14
CA LEU A 27 21.88 -6.59 10.53
C LEU A 27 22.92 -7.62 10.97
N PRO A 28 23.92 -7.93 10.12
CA PRO A 28 25.00 -8.83 10.49
C PRO A 28 25.69 -8.36 11.78
N GLY A 29 25.73 -9.23 12.79
CA GLY A 29 26.40 -8.98 14.06
C GLY A 29 25.51 -8.42 15.17
N VAL A 30 24.26 -8.02 14.90
CA VAL A 30 23.30 -7.70 15.96
C VAL A 30 22.93 -8.96 16.72
N THR A 31 23.02 -8.88 18.05
CA THR A 31 22.78 -10.00 18.98
C THR A 31 21.62 -9.74 19.94
N ASP A 32 21.12 -8.51 19.99
CA ASP A 32 19.88 -8.16 20.69
C ASP A 32 19.34 -6.79 20.26
N ALA A 33 18.03 -6.60 20.42
CA ALA A 33 17.34 -5.33 20.28
C ALA A 33 16.29 -5.19 21.39
N THR A 34 16.27 -4.03 22.04
CA THR A 34 15.27 -3.66 23.04
C THR A 34 14.26 -2.71 22.41
N TYR A 35 12.97 -3.02 22.55
CA TYR A 35 11.87 -2.22 22.03
C TYR A 35 10.90 -1.85 23.14
N THR A 36 10.29 -0.68 23.04
CA THR A 36 9.12 -0.31 23.82
C THR A 36 7.89 -0.29 22.92
N LEU A 37 6.92 -1.13 23.28
CA LEU A 37 5.62 -1.25 22.67
C LEU A 37 4.59 -0.49 23.51
N SER A 38 3.77 0.35 22.89
CA SER A 38 2.56 0.89 23.52
C SER A 38 1.33 0.64 22.67
N VAL A 39 0.20 0.53 23.34
CA VAL A 39 -1.12 0.43 22.72
C VAL A 39 -1.99 1.50 23.33
N ASP A 40 -2.47 2.41 22.49
CA ASP A 40 -3.46 3.43 22.82
C ASP A 40 -4.78 3.08 22.13
N ASN A 41 -5.91 3.34 22.78
CA ASN A 41 -7.23 3.09 22.19
C ASN A 41 -7.63 4.22 21.22
N GLY A 42 -8.80 4.09 20.58
CA GLY A 42 -9.30 5.06 19.61
C GLY A 42 -9.68 6.42 20.19
N ALA A 43 -9.67 6.55 21.52
CA ALA A 43 -9.83 7.83 22.23
C ALA A 43 -8.48 8.47 22.62
N GLY A 44 -7.36 7.79 22.39
CA GLY A 44 -6.02 8.22 22.78
C GLY A 44 -5.63 7.87 24.21
N ASP A 45 -6.38 6.99 24.88
CA ASP A 45 -6.04 6.50 26.22
C ASP A 45 -5.05 5.32 26.13
N LEU A 46 -4.00 5.37 26.95
CA LEU A 46 -3.01 4.29 27.05
C LEU A 46 -3.62 3.03 27.66
N VAL A 47 -3.66 1.96 26.87
CA VAL A 47 -4.07 0.62 27.31
C VAL A 47 -2.94 -0.06 28.07
N TRP A 48 -1.74 -0.11 27.49
CA TRP A 48 -0.52 -0.57 28.16
C TRP A 48 0.74 -0.14 27.43
N THR A 49 1.86 -0.17 28.16
CA THR A 49 3.22 -0.08 27.62
C THR A 49 4.10 -1.20 28.16
N ARG A 50 4.97 -1.75 27.34
CA ARG A 50 5.91 -2.83 27.70
C ARG A 50 7.23 -2.69 26.95
N THR A 51 8.32 -2.84 27.68
CA THR A 51 9.65 -3.01 27.11
C THR A 51 9.93 -4.51 26.92
N VAL A 52 10.34 -4.90 25.72
CA VAL A 52 10.60 -6.28 25.31
C VAL A 52 11.95 -6.38 24.60
N ARG A 53 12.59 -7.54 24.69
CA ARG A 53 13.87 -7.81 24.02
C ARG A 53 13.75 -8.93 23.01
N SER A 54 14.49 -8.81 21.91
CA SER A 54 14.54 -9.83 20.87
C SER A 54 15.10 -11.17 21.38
N THR A 55 15.98 -11.17 22.39
CA THR A 55 16.48 -12.43 22.99
C THR A 55 15.43 -13.17 23.81
N ASP A 56 14.46 -12.45 24.37
CA ASP A 56 13.46 -13.03 25.28
C ASP A 56 12.19 -13.45 24.52
N PHE A 57 11.84 -12.71 23.46
CA PHE A 57 10.58 -12.84 22.73
C PHE A 57 10.78 -13.08 21.22
N GLY A 58 11.99 -13.41 20.78
CA GLY A 58 12.35 -13.42 19.37
C GLY A 58 13.56 -14.27 19.03
N ASP A 59 14.31 -13.83 18.02
CA ASP A 59 15.45 -14.57 17.47
C ASP A 59 16.81 -14.16 18.03
N GLY A 60 16.86 -13.12 18.88
CA GLY A 60 18.12 -12.53 19.35
C GLY A 60 18.93 -11.87 18.23
N ALA A 61 18.28 -11.47 17.13
CA ALA A 61 18.85 -10.71 16.02
C ALA A 61 17.93 -9.56 15.59
N GLY A 62 17.07 -9.10 16.52
CA GLY A 62 16.14 -8.00 16.30
C GLY A 62 14.71 -8.40 15.97
N ALA A 63 14.43 -9.64 15.53
CA ALA A 63 13.05 -10.07 15.38
C ALA A 63 12.42 -10.31 16.75
N LEU A 64 11.11 -10.09 16.88
CA LEU A 64 10.34 -10.55 18.03
C LEU A 64 8.87 -10.81 17.70
N SER A 65 8.23 -11.62 18.53
CA SER A 65 6.79 -11.82 18.54
C SER A 65 6.25 -11.65 19.96
N TYR A 66 5.28 -10.75 20.13
CA TYR A 66 4.68 -10.43 21.42
C TYR A 66 3.16 -10.36 21.31
N VAL A 67 2.45 -10.89 22.30
CA VAL A 67 0.98 -10.79 22.36
C VAL A 67 0.57 -9.92 23.54
N GLY A 68 -0.12 -8.81 23.25
CA GLY A 68 -0.67 -7.89 24.25
C GLY A 68 -2.18 -7.75 24.16
N THR A 69 -2.80 -7.07 25.12
CA THR A 69 -4.25 -6.78 25.09
C THR A 69 -4.55 -5.55 24.23
N CYS A 70 -5.79 -5.31 23.84
CA CYS A 70 -6.22 -4.06 23.22
C CYS A 70 -7.64 -3.71 23.66
N ASP A 71 -8.04 -2.46 23.45
CA ASP A 71 -9.39 -2.03 23.75
C ASP A 71 -10.31 -2.37 22.58
N ALA A 72 -11.18 -3.34 22.78
CA ALA A 72 -12.13 -3.81 21.78
C ALA A 72 -13.52 -3.17 21.95
N SER A 73 -13.67 -2.17 22.83
CA SER A 73 -14.96 -1.57 23.17
C SER A 73 -15.60 -0.88 21.96
N ALA A 74 -16.92 -1.00 21.85
CA ALA A 74 -17.69 -0.39 20.77
C ALA A 74 -17.53 1.15 20.80
N GLY A 75 -17.01 1.73 19.71
CA GLY A 75 -16.80 3.18 19.55
C GLY A 75 -15.35 3.65 19.66
N VAL A 76 -14.43 2.84 20.20
CA VAL A 76 -12.98 3.15 20.33
C VAL A 76 -12.07 1.98 19.89
N ALA A 77 -12.62 0.98 19.20
CA ALA A 77 -11.91 -0.24 18.80
C ALA A 77 -10.70 -0.02 17.87
N GLN A 78 -10.56 1.17 17.29
CA GLN A 78 -9.38 1.53 16.51
C GLN A 78 -8.22 1.82 17.48
N ASN A 79 -7.29 0.89 17.63
CA ASN A 79 -6.13 1.07 18.52
C ASN A 79 -4.93 1.53 17.70
N THR A 80 -4.12 2.40 18.29
CA THR A 80 -2.80 2.76 17.78
C THR A 80 -1.77 1.90 18.50
N VAL A 81 -0.98 1.15 17.74
CA VAL A 81 0.14 0.37 18.27
C VAL A 81 1.41 1.11 17.90
N ALA A 82 2.16 1.56 18.90
CA ALA A 82 3.41 2.26 18.70
C ALA A 82 4.58 1.34 19.05
N LEU A 83 5.60 1.34 18.18
CA LEU A 83 6.87 0.66 18.37
C LEU A 83 7.98 1.70 18.43
N SER A 84 8.76 1.68 19.51
CA SER A 84 10.02 2.41 19.63
C SER A 84 11.18 1.43 19.80
N LEU A 85 12.29 1.71 19.12
CA LEU A 85 13.55 0.98 19.25
C LEU A 85 14.42 1.72 20.28
N ASP A 86 14.61 1.11 21.43
CA ASP A 86 15.31 1.72 22.56
C ASP A 86 16.83 1.48 22.53
N GLU A 87 17.25 0.26 22.18
CA GLU A 87 18.67 -0.13 22.18
C GLU A 87 18.94 -1.25 21.16
N LEU A 88 20.05 -1.16 20.43
CA LEU A 88 20.62 -2.27 19.66
C LEU A 88 21.93 -2.74 20.30
N ARG A 89 22.23 -4.04 20.24
CA ARG A 89 23.46 -4.62 20.77
C ARG A 89 24.10 -5.56 19.76
N ASP A 90 25.43 -5.58 19.73
CA ASP A 90 26.23 -6.56 19.00
C ASP A 90 27.09 -7.41 19.97
N GLY A 91 27.91 -8.30 19.41
CA GLY A 91 28.82 -9.15 20.18
C GLY A 91 29.88 -8.40 21.01
N SER A 92 30.02 -7.08 20.82
CA SER A 92 30.93 -6.20 21.56
C SER A 92 30.22 -5.31 22.60
N GLY A 93 28.90 -5.10 22.49
CA GLY A 93 28.10 -4.34 23.46
C GLY A 93 26.95 -3.54 22.82
N PRO A 94 26.40 -2.56 23.55
CA PRO A 94 25.39 -1.64 23.01
C PRO A 94 25.95 -0.77 21.89
N LEU A 95 25.15 -0.60 20.83
CA LEU A 95 25.39 0.36 19.74
C LEU A 95 24.79 1.72 20.12
N VAL A 96 25.46 2.80 19.73
CA VAL A 96 25.07 4.18 20.02
C VAL A 96 24.27 4.75 18.86
N ALA A 97 23.00 5.08 19.10
CA ALA A 97 22.15 5.76 18.12
C ALA A 97 22.75 7.13 17.74
N GLY A 98 22.71 7.46 16.45
CA GLY A 98 23.34 8.65 15.86
C GLY A 98 24.85 8.55 15.64
N VAL A 99 25.49 7.46 16.07
CA VAL A 99 26.95 7.24 15.89
C VAL A 99 27.23 5.91 15.19
N ASP A 100 26.60 4.83 15.63
CA ASP A 100 26.69 3.50 15.03
C ASP A 100 25.56 3.27 14.01
N TYR A 101 24.36 3.79 14.29
CA TYR A 101 23.18 3.66 13.44
C TYR A 101 22.21 4.84 13.56
N ALA A 102 21.44 5.10 12.51
CA ALA A 102 20.31 6.03 12.55
C ALA A 102 19.07 5.29 13.03
N ASN A 103 18.45 5.73 14.13
CA ASN A 103 17.30 5.03 14.71
C ASN A 103 16.02 5.30 13.89
N PRO A 104 15.36 4.28 13.28
CA PRO A 104 14.12 4.46 12.52
C PRO A 104 12.87 4.67 13.38
N ALA A 105 12.97 4.42 14.68
CA ALA A 105 11.85 4.42 15.60
C ALA A 105 12.26 4.97 16.99
N PRO A 106 12.84 6.18 17.10
CA PRO A 106 13.18 6.74 18.41
C PRO A 106 11.90 7.00 19.22
N ALA A 107 11.99 7.03 20.56
CA ALA A 107 10.83 7.29 21.42
C ALA A 107 10.11 8.63 21.12
N SER A 108 10.80 9.59 20.49
CA SER A 108 10.21 10.87 20.06
C SER A 108 9.42 10.80 18.75
N ASP A 109 9.62 9.75 17.96
CA ASP A 109 8.93 9.47 16.69
C ASP A 109 8.77 7.94 16.54
N PRO A 110 7.91 7.31 17.36
CA PRO A 110 7.69 5.88 17.30
C PRO A 110 6.98 5.51 15.98
N VAL A 111 7.14 4.26 15.55
CA VAL A 111 6.38 3.75 14.42
C VAL A 111 5.00 3.38 14.90
N GLU A 112 4.00 4.10 14.40
CA GLU A 112 2.61 3.90 14.77
C GLU A 112 1.85 3.19 13.64
N LEU A 113 1.13 2.14 14.00
CA LEU A 113 0.21 1.44 13.11
C LEU A 113 -1.16 1.37 13.76
N THR A 114 -2.17 1.79 13.01
CA THR A 114 -3.55 1.77 13.46
C THR A 114 -4.21 0.47 13.07
N ARG A 115 -4.83 -0.21 14.05
CA ARG A 115 -5.46 -1.52 13.86
C ARG A 115 -6.77 -1.60 14.63
N THR A 116 -7.79 -2.17 14.02
CA THR A 116 -9.07 -2.43 14.70
C THR A 116 -8.92 -3.66 15.58
N CYS A 117 -9.05 -3.47 16.89
CA CYS A 117 -9.04 -4.54 17.89
C CYS A 117 -10.36 -5.32 17.84
N GLU A 118 -10.27 -6.65 17.81
CA GLU A 118 -11.43 -7.55 17.79
C GLU A 118 -11.54 -8.28 19.14
N PRO A 119 -12.71 -8.31 19.80
CA PRO A 119 -12.89 -9.06 21.04
C PRO A 119 -12.61 -10.55 20.83
N ASN A 120 -11.87 -11.18 21.76
CA ASN A 120 -11.55 -12.62 21.74
C ASN A 120 -10.77 -13.13 20.52
N ARG A 121 -10.09 -12.26 19.78
CA ARG A 121 -9.23 -12.66 18.66
C ARG A 121 -7.91 -11.88 18.69
N ASP A 122 -6.84 -12.54 18.27
CA ASP A 122 -5.56 -11.89 18.02
C ASP A 122 -5.61 -11.12 16.69
N VAL A 123 -5.30 -9.83 16.75
CA VAL A 123 -5.17 -8.95 15.59
C VAL A 123 -3.69 -8.76 15.28
N ALA A 124 -3.25 -9.14 14.07
CA ALA A 124 -1.86 -9.07 13.68
C ALA A 124 -1.40 -7.62 13.45
N VAL A 125 -0.24 -7.29 14.01
CA VAL A 125 0.46 -6.02 13.80
C VAL A 125 1.90 -6.35 13.44
N ALA A 126 2.29 -6.06 12.21
CA ALA A 126 3.64 -6.30 11.73
C ALA A 126 4.35 -4.97 11.54
N PHE A 127 5.51 -4.81 12.17
CA PHE A 127 6.41 -3.70 11.94
C PHE A 127 7.60 -4.18 11.11
N ASP A 128 7.84 -3.51 9.99
CA ASP A 128 9.06 -3.68 9.20
C ASP A 128 9.97 -2.46 9.40
N LEU A 129 11.13 -2.72 10.00
CA LEU A 129 12.12 -1.70 10.34
C LEU A 129 13.43 -1.99 9.62
N THR A 130 13.76 -1.17 8.63
CA THR A 130 15.10 -1.15 8.07
C THR A 130 15.95 -0.17 8.84
N VAL A 131 17.18 -0.55 9.24
CA VAL A 131 18.09 0.32 10.01
C VAL A 131 19.30 0.70 9.15
N ALA A 132 19.49 2.00 8.94
CA ALA A 132 20.68 2.58 8.32
C ALA A 132 21.83 2.71 9.33
N ARG A 133 23.06 2.46 8.88
CA ARG A 133 24.26 2.34 9.73
C ARG A 133 25.45 3.10 9.18
N ALA A 134 26.28 3.64 10.06
CA ALA A 134 27.51 4.33 9.66
C ALA A 134 28.48 3.34 8.99
N ALA A 135 28.93 3.65 7.78
CA ALA A 135 29.89 2.82 7.06
C ALA A 135 31.31 3.17 7.52
N ARG A 136 31.86 2.37 8.45
CA ARG A 136 33.23 2.59 9.01
C ARG A 136 34.37 2.04 8.14
N GLN A 137 34.08 1.51 6.96
CA GLN A 137 35.05 0.91 6.05
C GLN A 137 34.86 1.43 4.63
N GLY A 138 35.75 2.30 4.15
CA GLY A 138 35.84 2.70 2.75
C GLY A 138 35.26 4.09 2.41
N PHE A 139 34.84 4.24 1.16
CA PHE A 139 34.41 5.52 0.54
C PHE A 139 32.92 5.86 0.78
N PHE A 140 32.21 5.09 1.60
CA PHE A 140 30.79 5.26 1.86
C PHE A 140 30.57 5.77 3.27
N ASP A 141 29.52 6.57 3.45
CA ASP A 141 29.21 7.22 4.74
C ASP A 141 28.11 6.45 5.49
N VAL A 142 27.14 5.87 4.77
CA VAL A 142 26.01 5.12 5.33
C VAL A 142 25.72 3.82 4.56
N ALA A 143 25.16 2.80 5.20
CA ALA A 143 24.52 1.67 4.52
C ALA A 143 23.00 1.80 4.58
N ILE A 144 22.33 1.66 3.42
CA ILE A 144 20.90 1.86 3.20
C ILE A 144 20.31 0.53 2.73
N SER A 145 19.58 -0.17 3.61
CA SER A 145 18.87 -1.45 3.35
C SER A 145 19.61 -2.78 3.54
N PHE A 146 18.80 -3.83 3.63
CA PHE A 146 19.12 -5.24 3.92
C PHE A 146 19.87 -6.00 2.82
N SER A 147 20.15 -5.35 1.68
CA SER A 147 20.83 -5.96 0.53
C SER A 147 22.30 -5.56 0.42
N ASP A 148 22.92 -5.12 1.53
CA ASP A 148 24.31 -4.64 1.59
C ASP A 148 24.59 -3.48 0.61
N ILE A 149 23.69 -2.48 0.58
CA ILE A 149 23.91 -1.26 -0.23
C ILE A 149 24.55 -0.18 0.63
N PHE A 150 25.72 0.28 0.21
CA PHE A 150 26.47 1.36 0.83
C PHE A 150 26.36 2.62 0.00
N CYS A 151 26.00 3.73 0.62
CA CYS A 151 25.80 5.03 0.01
C CYS A 151 26.71 6.10 0.63
N SER A 152 27.11 7.06 -0.20
CA SER A 152 27.73 8.32 0.20
C SER A 152 26.94 9.45 -0.41
N ALA A 153 26.82 10.53 0.34
CA ALA A 153 26.07 11.70 -0.05
C ALA A 153 26.73 12.96 0.50
N LYS A 154 26.65 14.05 -0.24
CA LYS A 154 27.11 15.36 0.22
C LYS A 154 26.51 16.49 -0.61
N LEU A 155 26.69 17.71 -0.11
CA LEU A 155 26.56 18.93 -0.90
C LEU A 155 27.80 19.80 -0.71
N ASP A 156 28.51 20.10 -1.79
CA ASP A 156 29.71 20.96 -1.74
C ASP A 156 29.48 22.26 -2.52
N CYS A 157 29.75 23.40 -1.88
CA CYS A 157 29.81 24.74 -2.48
C CYS A 157 31.22 25.36 -2.43
N GLU A 158 32.17 24.70 -1.77
CA GLU A 158 33.54 25.18 -1.58
C GLU A 158 34.57 24.08 -1.85
N GLN A 159 35.78 24.52 -2.20
CA GLN A 159 36.96 23.68 -2.31
C GLN A 159 37.54 23.36 -0.92
N ALA A 160 38.58 22.53 -0.88
CA ALA A 160 39.19 22.10 0.38
C ALA A 160 39.79 23.26 1.21
N ASP A 161 40.18 24.35 0.55
CA ASP A 161 40.73 25.57 1.13
C ASP A 161 39.67 26.64 1.48
N GLY A 162 38.38 26.35 1.25
CA GLY A 162 37.25 27.27 1.52
C GLY A 162 36.94 28.24 0.38
N ALA A 163 37.70 28.20 -0.73
CA ALA A 163 37.37 28.97 -1.92
C ALA A 163 36.04 28.48 -2.54
N PRO A 164 35.26 29.35 -3.22
CA PRO A 164 34.10 28.91 -3.99
C PRO A 164 34.41 27.74 -4.92
N LEU A 165 33.49 26.79 -5.03
CA LEU A 165 33.55 25.75 -6.04
C LEU A 165 33.09 26.36 -7.37
N GLU A 166 33.97 26.42 -8.38
CA GLU A 166 33.69 27.10 -9.65
C GLU A 166 33.75 26.11 -10.84
N LEU A 167 32.64 25.43 -11.11
CA LEU A 167 32.58 24.35 -12.10
C LEU A 167 31.78 24.70 -13.36
N LEU A 168 30.63 25.34 -13.19
CA LEU A 168 29.73 25.70 -14.28
C LEU A 168 30.07 27.09 -14.84
N PHE A 169 29.78 27.30 -16.11
CA PHE A 169 30.06 28.56 -16.80
C PHE A 169 28.88 29.51 -16.65
N ASN A 170 29.14 30.72 -16.17
CA ASN A 170 28.15 31.78 -16.16
C ASN A 170 27.90 32.33 -17.57
N PRO A 171 26.89 33.20 -17.77
CA PRO A 171 26.59 33.78 -19.08
C PRO A 171 27.72 34.63 -19.68
N ASP A 172 28.66 35.11 -18.86
CA ASP A 172 29.84 35.86 -19.30
C ASP A 172 30.97 34.93 -19.80
N GLY A 173 30.83 33.62 -19.62
CA GLY A 173 31.80 32.60 -20.04
C GLY A 173 32.88 32.29 -19.01
N ASP A 174 32.76 32.82 -17.79
CA ASP A 174 33.65 32.53 -16.67
C ASP A 174 33.11 31.38 -15.81
N ARG A 175 34.00 30.63 -15.16
CA ARG A 175 33.58 29.66 -14.14
C ARG A 175 33.10 30.41 -12.90
N ALA A 176 31.96 30.02 -12.35
CA ALA A 176 31.35 30.72 -11.21
C ALA A 176 30.80 29.74 -10.15
N LEU A 177 30.38 30.30 -9.01
CA LEU A 177 29.90 29.56 -7.84
C LEU A 177 28.94 28.45 -8.23
N THR A 178 29.29 27.22 -7.83
CA THR A 178 28.55 26.01 -8.13
C THR A 178 28.28 25.24 -6.84
N ALA A 179 27.04 24.83 -6.61
CA ALA A 179 26.70 23.83 -5.60
C ALA A 179 26.59 22.45 -6.25
N VAL A 180 27.18 21.42 -5.66
CA VAL A 180 27.10 20.04 -6.17
C VAL A 180 26.40 19.15 -5.16
N VAL A 181 25.19 18.71 -5.49
CA VAL A 181 24.52 17.59 -4.82
C VAL A 181 25.16 16.31 -5.35
N ALA A 182 25.74 15.49 -4.50
CA ALA A 182 26.35 14.24 -4.89
C ALA A 182 25.72 13.07 -4.16
N PHE A 183 25.37 12.02 -4.89
CA PHE A 183 24.81 10.79 -4.36
C PHE A 183 25.41 9.58 -5.09
N ALA A 184 25.98 8.63 -4.36
CA ALA A 184 26.56 7.44 -4.93
C ALA A 184 26.31 6.23 -4.04
N CYS A 185 25.89 5.11 -4.61
CA CYS A 185 25.69 3.87 -3.89
C CYS A 185 26.31 2.68 -4.61
N THR A 186 26.64 1.64 -3.84
CA THR A 186 27.05 0.34 -4.36
C THR A 186 26.38 -0.76 -3.57
N ALA A 187 25.81 -1.74 -4.25
CA ALA A 187 25.45 -3.02 -3.67
C ALA A 187 26.64 -3.99 -3.72
N GLY A 188 26.49 -5.13 -3.03
CA GLY A 188 27.42 -6.26 -3.12
C GLY A 188 27.60 -6.80 -4.56
N PRO A 189 28.63 -7.62 -4.82
CA PRO A 189 29.02 -8.06 -6.16
C PRO A 189 27.94 -8.84 -6.91
N ASP A 190 27.02 -9.50 -6.19
CA ASP A 190 25.93 -10.31 -6.77
C ASP A 190 24.58 -9.55 -6.87
N SER A 191 24.52 -8.30 -6.44
CA SER A 191 23.29 -7.50 -6.34
C SER A 191 23.37 -6.25 -7.22
N ASN A 192 22.28 -5.91 -7.90
CA ASN A 192 22.26 -4.68 -8.70
C ASN A 192 22.18 -3.43 -7.80
N THR A 193 22.39 -2.24 -8.35
CA THR A 193 22.13 -0.97 -7.66
C THR A 193 21.22 -0.11 -8.52
N THR A 194 20.09 0.29 -7.93
CA THR A 194 19.13 1.22 -8.50
C THR A 194 19.05 2.42 -7.59
N LEU A 195 19.35 3.60 -8.13
CA LEU A 195 19.24 4.88 -7.44
C LEU A 195 17.87 5.49 -7.71
N TRP A 196 17.31 6.15 -6.71
CA TRP A 196 16.08 6.91 -6.79
C TRP A 196 16.33 8.31 -6.25
N LEU A 197 15.87 9.33 -6.95
CA LEU A 197 16.17 10.73 -6.63
C LEU A 197 14.98 11.61 -7.02
N ASP A 198 14.56 12.46 -6.08
CA ASP A 198 13.58 13.50 -6.33
C ASP A 198 14.19 14.71 -7.06
N PRO A 199 13.37 15.58 -7.67
CA PRO A 199 13.89 16.80 -8.27
C PRO A 199 14.70 17.61 -7.25
N VAL A 200 15.78 18.23 -7.71
CA VAL A 200 16.54 19.16 -6.87
C VAL A 200 15.85 20.50 -6.94
N THR A 201 15.25 20.92 -5.82
CA THR A 201 14.48 22.15 -5.73
C THR A 201 15.17 23.16 -4.82
N VAL A 202 15.22 24.43 -5.24
CA VAL A 202 15.63 25.54 -4.38
C VAL A 202 14.47 26.52 -4.20
N THR A 203 14.10 26.78 -2.94
CA THR A 203 13.05 27.74 -2.59
C THR A 203 13.67 28.92 -1.87
N CYS A 204 13.37 30.14 -2.31
CA CYS A 204 13.83 31.37 -1.68
C CYS A 204 12.66 32.22 -1.16
N ALA A 205 12.92 33.11 -0.20
CA ALA A 205 11.90 34.02 0.33
C ALA A 205 11.35 35.01 -0.71
N GLY A 206 12.21 35.47 -1.62
CA GLY A 206 11.93 36.47 -2.65
C GLY A 206 11.67 35.88 -4.04
N GLY A 207 11.62 34.57 -4.21
CA GLY A 207 11.36 33.92 -5.50
C GLY A 207 11.61 32.40 -5.54
N GLY A 208 11.20 31.75 -6.63
CA GLY A 208 11.27 30.29 -6.81
C GLY A 208 9.88 29.62 -6.82
N PRO A 209 9.79 28.28 -6.83
CA PRO A 209 10.90 27.32 -6.74
C PRO A 209 11.74 27.26 -8.03
N PHE A 210 13.04 27.05 -7.86
CA PHE A 210 13.97 26.71 -8.94
C PHE A 210 14.18 25.20 -8.91
N SER A 211 13.58 24.48 -9.87
CA SER A 211 13.66 23.02 -9.94
C SER A 211 14.62 22.60 -11.05
N VAL A 212 15.38 21.55 -10.80
CA VAL A 212 16.18 20.85 -11.80
C VAL A 212 15.60 19.47 -12.04
N ASP A 213 15.21 19.20 -13.28
CA ASP A 213 14.89 17.86 -13.73
C ASP A 213 16.14 16.98 -13.65
N VAL A 214 16.14 16.06 -12.68
CA VAL A 214 17.26 15.17 -12.41
C VAL A 214 17.40 14.05 -13.43
N VAL A 215 16.34 13.72 -14.18
CA VAL A 215 16.40 12.71 -15.24
C VAL A 215 16.90 13.29 -16.56
N ALA A 216 16.81 14.61 -16.73
CA ALA A 216 17.40 15.32 -17.86
C ALA A 216 18.93 15.12 -17.92
N GLY A 217 19.48 15.16 -19.14
CA GLY A 217 20.90 14.89 -19.37
C GLY A 217 21.21 13.40 -19.63
N PRO A 218 22.47 12.94 -19.40
CA PRO A 218 23.55 13.65 -18.71
C PRO A 218 24.08 14.87 -19.48
N GLY A 219 24.71 15.81 -18.77
CA GLY A 219 25.31 17.02 -19.33
C GLY A 219 24.72 18.30 -18.75
N ASN A 220 25.08 19.42 -19.37
CA ASN A 220 24.59 20.74 -18.97
C ASN A 220 23.11 20.88 -19.36
N LEU A 221 22.35 21.44 -18.43
CA LEU A 221 21.00 21.92 -18.59
C LEU A 221 21.10 23.45 -18.57
N ASP A 222 20.60 24.09 -19.62
CA ASP A 222 20.66 25.54 -19.76
C ASP A 222 19.27 26.13 -19.44
N PRO A 223 18.92 26.30 -18.14
CA PRO A 223 17.64 26.90 -17.76
C PRO A 223 17.54 28.34 -18.27
N PRO A 224 16.32 28.85 -18.50
CA PRO A 224 16.14 30.25 -18.87
C PRO A 224 16.72 31.18 -17.80
N PHE A 225 17.62 32.07 -18.21
CA PHE A 225 18.24 33.11 -17.37
C PHE A 225 17.87 34.49 -17.91
N THR A 226 16.64 34.91 -17.66
CA THR A 226 15.99 36.06 -18.31
C THR A 226 15.92 37.30 -17.42
N ASP A 227 15.94 37.11 -16.10
CA ASP A 227 16.00 38.17 -15.10
C ASP A 227 17.16 37.89 -14.14
N PRO A 228 18.39 38.31 -14.50
CA PRO A 228 19.57 38.09 -13.66
C PRO A 228 19.48 38.68 -12.25
N ALA A 229 18.53 39.58 -11.97
CA ALA A 229 18.34 40.12 -10.64
C ALA A 229 17.54 39.16 -9.72
N HIS A 230 16.77 38.23 -10.29
CA HIS A 230 15.88 37.32 -9.54
C HIS A 230 15.98 35.85 -9.98
N ASP A 231 16.73 35.52 -11.02
CA ASP A 231 17.02 34.14 -11.41
C ASP A 231 18.20 33.61 -10.59
N LEU A 232 17.94 32.63 -9.72
CA LEU A 232 18.96 32.03 -8.87
C LEU A 232 19.96 31.18 -9.64
N LEU A 233 19.48 30.44 -10.65
CA LEU A 233 20.28 29.47 -11.38
C LEU A 233 20.66 30.03 -12.75
N PHE A 234 21.95 30.18 -13.02
CA PHE A 234 22.43 30.52 -14.37
C PHE A 234 22.68 29.28 -15.24
N GLN A 235 22.93 28.12 -14.62
CA GLN A 235 23.13 26.84 -15.28
C GLN A 235 22.83 25.69 -14.30
N ALA A 236 22.45 24.53 -14.81
CA ALA A 236 22.48 23.28 -14.05
C ALA A 236 23.22 22.20 -14.86
N ALA A 237 23.66 21.11 -14.25
CA ALA A 237 24.21 19.97 -14.97
C ALA A 237 23.99 18.66 -14.23
N ILE A 238 23.70 17.60 -14.97
CA ILE A 238 23.47 16.26 -14.44
C ILE A 238 24.65 15.35 -14.82
N TYR A 239 25.33 14.80 -13.82
CA TYR A 239 26.39 13.81 -13.99
C TYR A 239 25.98 12.51 -13.34
N ARG A 240 25.69 11.50 -14.16
CA ARG A 240 25.22 10.21 -13.70
C ARG A 240 25.92 9.10 -14.46
N GLY A 241 26.19 7.99 -13.79
CA GLY A 241 26.90 6.89 -14.41
C GLY A 241 27.20 5.75 -13.45
N VAL A 242 27.93 4.78 -13.97
CA VAL A 242 28.43 3.62 -13.24
C VAL A 242 29.94 3.74 -13.14
N GLU A 243 30.51 3.33 -12.01
CA GLU A 243 31.95 3.40 -11.78
C GLU A 243 32.51 1.99 -11.55
N HIS A 244 33.48 1.60 -12.39
CA HIS A 244 34.24 0.38 -12.21
C HIS A 244 35.37 0.62 -11.23
N LEU A 245 35.18 0.23 -9.96
CA LEU A 245 36.18 0.43 -8.90
C LEU A 245 37.43 -0.45 -9.09
N ASP A 246 37.31 -1.60 -9.75
CA ASP A 246 38.45 -2.41 -10.20
C ASP A 246 38.07 -3.25 -11.44
N THR A 247 39.06 -3.84 -12.11
CA THR A 247 38.87 -4.66 -13.33
C THR A 247 38.57 -6.15 -13.07
N ALA A 248 38.68 -6.60 -11.81
CA ALA A 248 38.59 -8.01 -11.40
C ALA A 248 37.24 -8.36 -10.76
N THR A 249 36.52 -7.37 -10.26
CA THR A 249 35.31 -7.48 -9.46
C THR A 249 34.27 -6.54 -10.05
N ALA A 250 33.10 -7.07 -10.41
CA ALA A 250 31.98 -6.27 -10.88
C ALA A 250 31.31 -5.56 -9.70
N TRP A 251 31.97 -4.54 -9.15
CA TRP A 251 31.34 -3.69 -8.13
C TRP A 251 30.13 -2.99 -8.75
N ASN A 252 29.00 -3.02 -8.05
CA ASN A 252 27.74 -2.54 -8.57
C ASN A 252 27.52 -1.03 -8.30
N LYS A 253 28.57 -0.22 -8.36
CA LYS A 253 28.52 1.21 -8.01
C LYS A 253 27.82 2.05 -9.09
N ALA A 254 26.85 2.86 -8.66
CA ALA A 254 26.18 3.90 -9.44
C ALA A 254 26.27 5.25 -8.71
N TYR A 255 26.34 6.35 -9.45
CA TYR A 255 26.30 7.71 -8.92
C TYR A 255 25.36 8.61 -9.71
N TRP A 256 24.80 9.61 -9.03
CA TRP A 256 23.91 10.63 -9.58
C TRP A 256 24.19 11.97 -8.89
N ASN A 257 24.90 12.85 -9.60
CA ASN A 257 25.30 14.15 -9.11
C ASN A 257 24.58 15.26 -9.91
N VAL A 258 24.20 16.32 -9.22
CA VAL A 258 23.54 17.51 -9.78
C VAL A 258 24.36 18.73 -9.41
N ALA A 259 24.86 19.44 -10.41
CA ALA A 259 25.57 20.70 -10.23
C ALA A 259 24.63 21.88 -10.55
N LEU A 260 24.66 22.91 -9.70
CA LEU A 260 23.84 24.11 -9.78
C LEU A 260 24.73 25.35 -9.82
N GLY A 261 24.70 26.10 -10.91
CA GLY A 261 25.40 27.36 -11.05
C GLY A 261 24.60 28.47 -10.38
N LEU A 262 25.12 29.01 -9.28
CA LEU A 262 24.42 29.97 -8.43
C LEU A 262 24.77 31.41 -8.81
N ASN A 263 23.76 32.21 -9.12
CA ASN A 263 23.90 33.61 -9.43
C ASN A 263 23.96 34.45 -8.15
N GLU A 264 25.18 34.75 -7.69
CA GLU A 264 25.41 35.53 -6.47
C GLU A 264 24.77 36.94 -6.52
N ALA A 265 24.62 37.53 -7.71
CA ALA A 265 24.01 38.85 -7.85
C ALA A 265 22.51 38.87 -7.48
N ALA A 266 21.82 37.72 -7.55
CA ALA A 266 20.41 37.60 -7.20
C ALA A 266 20.16 37.38 -5.69
N PHE A 267 21.19 37.04 -4.90
CA PHE A 267 21.01 36.62 -3.50
C PHE A 267 20.36 37.69 -2.63
N ALA A 268 20.79 38.94 -2.77
CA ALA A 268 20.25 40.06 -1.99
C ALA A 268 18.75 40.31 -2.30
N ASN A 269 18.30 40.02 -3.51
CA ASN A 269 16.91 40.23 -3.93
C ASN A 269 16.02 39.03 -3.58
N LEU A 270 16.59 37.82 -3.59
CA LEU A 270 15.88 36.58 -3.29
C LEU A 270 15.79 36.28 -1.80
N GLY A 271 16.65 36.86 -0.96
CA GLY A 271 16.70 36.54 0.47
C GLY A 271 17.15 35.10 0.74
N PRO A 272 16.82 34.52 1.91
CA PRO A 272 17.29 33.18 2.26
C PRO A 272 16.72 32.13 1.29
N CYS A 273 17.58 31.22 0.85
CA CYS A 273 17.27 30.14 -0.08
C CYS A 273 17.69 28.79 0.50
N THR A 274 16.81 27.79 0.42
CA THR A 274 17.09 26.42 0.88
C THR A 274 16.94 25.44 -0.28
N LEU A 275 17.95 24.59 -0.47
CA LEU A 275 17.91 23.46 -1.38
C LEU A 275 17.33 22.24 -0.68
N THR A 276 16.39 21.57 -1.34
CA THR A 276 15.79 20.33 -0.86
C THR A 276 15.78 19.25 -1.94
N THR A 277 16.13 18.01 -1.56
CA THR A 277 15.86 16.80 -2.35
C THR A 277 15.95 15.57 -1.45
N THR A 278 15.45 14.43 -1.93
CA THR A 278 15.47 13.14 -1.22
C THR A 278 15.93 12.05 -2.18
N ALA A 279 16.75 11.12 -1.68
CA ALA A 279 17.22 9.98 -2.45
C ALA A 279 17.18 8.68 -1.63
N THR A 280 17.14 7.55 -2.34
CA THR A 280 17.39 6.21 -1.78
C THR A 280 18.06 5.32 -2.82
N ALA A 281 18.51 4.14 -2.41
CA ALA A 281 18.94 3.08 -3.30
C ALA A 281 18.29 1.73 -2.94
N THR A 282 18.19 0.85 -3.92
CA THR A 282 17.65 -0.51 -3.82
C THR A 282 18.43 -1.46 -4.73
N ASP A 283 18.35 -2.77 -4.48
CA ASP A 283 18.96 -3.82 -5.31
C ASP A 283 18.05 -4.29 -6.46
N GLY A 284 16.84 -3.74 -6.53
CA GLY A 284 15.84 -3.99 -7.58
C GLY A 284 14.92 -2.79 -7.80
N ALA A 285 13.90 -2.96 -8.64
CA ALA A 285 12.91 -1.91 -8.89
C ALA A 285 11.91 -1.77 -7.73
N LEU A 286 11.59 -0.54 -7.34
CA LEU A 286 10.43 -0.25 -6.50
C LEU A 286 9.15 -0.37 -7.33
N PHE A 287 8.08 -0.91 -6.74
CA PHE A 287 6.78 -0.95 -7.39
C PHE A 287 6.26 0.49 -7.56
N ASN A 288 6.05 0.92 -8.81
CA ASN A 288 5.70 2.31 -9.17
C ASN A 288 6.65 3.39 -8.61
N GLY A 289 7.91 3.06 -8.32
CA GLY A 289 8.85 4.01 -7.72
C GLY A 289 8.57 4.35 -6.25
N THR A 290 7.68 3.61 -5.58
CA THR A 290 7.25 3.87 -4.20
C THR A 290 7.88 2.88 -3.22
N THR A 291 8.33 3.37 -2.06
CA THR A 291 8.78 2.51 -0.97
C THR A 291 7.61 1.70 -0.38
N PRO A 292 7.84 0.50 0.18
CA PRO A 292 6.77 -0.33 0.74
C PRO A 292 5.93 0.40 1.80
N ALA A 293 4.61 0.16 1.81
CA ALA A 293 3.71 0.65 2.85
C ALA A 293 3.98 -0.04 4.20
N ASP A 294 3.52 0.58 5.29
CA ASP A 294 3.71 0.16 6.69
C ASP A 294 5.20 -0.05 7.08
N THR A 295 6.13 0.55 6.33
CA THR A 295 7.59 0.41 6.51
C THR A 295 8.25 1.78 6.70
N ARG A 296 9.17 1.89 7.66
CA ARG A 296 10.11 3.04 7.71
C ARG A 296 11.30 2.73 6.81
N TRP A 297 11.36 3.39 5.65
CA TRP A 297 12.39 3.14 4.65
C TRP A 297 13.53 4.17 4.75
N PRO A 298 14.81 3.76 4.77
CA PRO A 298 15.93 4.70 4.91
C PRO A 298 16.12 5.53 3.64
N THR A 299 16.34 6.83 3.82
CA THR A 299 16.59 7.80 2.76
C THR A 299 17.75 8.71 3.13
N VAL A 300 18.30 9.39 2.13
CA VAL A 300 19.15 10.56 2.35
C VAL A 300 18.38 11.80 1.94
N THR A 301 18.32 12.79 2.81
CA THR A 301 17.71 14.09 2.53
C THR A 301 18.76 15.18 2.49
N TRP A 302 18.55 16.14 1.61
CA TRP A 302 19.24 17.41 1.59
C TRP A 302 18.23 18.47 2.01
N SER A 303 18.60 19.29 2.98
CA SER A 303 17.93 20.51 3.39
C SER A 303 19.01 21.51 3.77
N VAL A 304 19.59 22.15 2.75
CA VAL A 304 20.82 22.93 2.89
C VAL A 304 20.55 24.39 2.53
N PRO A 305 20.84 25.35 3.42
CA PRO A 305 20.74 26.76 3.09
C PRO A 305 21.82 27.13 2.06
N LEU A 306 21.41 27.58 0.88
CA LEU A 306 22.32 28.09 -0.15
C LEU A 306 22.60 29.57 0.03
N VAL A 307 21.59 30.33 0.46
CA VAL A 307 21.66 31.78 0.72
C VAL A 307 21.15 32.07 2.11
N SER A 308 21.86 32.90 2.86
CA SER A 308 21.55 33.32 4.23
C SER A 308 20.52 34.44 4.27
N ASP A 309 19.99 34.73 5.46
CA ASP A 309 19.09 35.88 5.70
C ASP A 309 19.72 37.23 5.32
N ALA A 310 21.05 37.31 5.30
CA ALA A 310 21.81 38.49 4.89
C ALA A 310 21.99 38.61 3.36
N GLY A 311 21.44 37.68 2.57
CA GLY A 311 21.60 37.67 1.11
C GLY A 311 23.02 37.31 0.66
N ALA A 312 23.73 36.50 1.44
CA ALA A 312 25.07 36.01 1.14
C ALA A 312 25.09 34.48 1.07
N ARG A 313 26.07 33.90 0.35
CA ARG A 313 26.28 32.44 0.30
C ARG A 313 26.31 31.84 1.70
N ALA A 314 25.46 30.84 1.94
CA ALA A 314 25.38 30.10 3.20
C ALA A 314 25.98 28.69 3.11
N CYS A 315 25.93 28.07 1.92
CA CYS A 315 26.44 26.71 1.76
C CYS A 315 27.97 26.64 1.76
N HIS A 316 28.48 25.54 2.29
CA HIS A 316 29.90 25.17 2.40
C HIS A 316 30.07 23.69 1.96
N ARG A 317 30.89 22.90 2.66
CA ARG A 317 30.91 21.43 2.54
C ARG A 317 29.97 20.79 3.55
N HIS A 318 28.93 20.13 3.08
CA HIS A 318 27.92 19.45 3.88
C HIS A 318 28.06 17.95 3.65
N ARG A 319 28.65 17.25 4.62
CA ARG A 319 28.82 15.80 4.57
C ARG A 319 27.56 15.12 5.09
N LEU A 320 27.32 13.88 4.66
CA LEU A 320 26.26 13.07 5.24
C LEU A 320 26.44 12.96 6.75
N ASP A 321 25.37 13.25 7.49
CA ASP A 321 25.26 13.13 8.94
C ASP A 321 26.24 13.98 9.75
N ASP A 322 26.76 15.09 9.19
CA ASP A 322 27.59 16.05 9.93
C ASP A 322 26.78 17.15 10.65
N GLY A 323 25.45 17.09 10.56
CA GLY A 323 24.52 18.05 11.16
C GLY A 323 24.33 19.35 10.37
N THR A 324 24.82 19.44 9.14
CA THR A 324 24.76 20.67 8.32
C THR A 324 23.74 20.60 7.17
N GLY A 325 22.85 19.61 7.16
CA GLY A 325 21.69 19.56 6.26
C GLY A 325 21.69 18.43 5.24
N VAL A 326 22.73 17.58 5.18
CA VAL A 326 22.67 16.29 4.47
C VAL A 326 22.54 15.19 5.52
N ALA A 327 21.41 14.50 5.54
CA ALA A 327 21.08 13.61 6.65
C ALA A 327 20.48 12.29 6.18
N THR A 328 20.84 11.22 6.87
CA THR A 328 20.15 9.94 6.83
C THR A 328 18.84 10.08 7.60
N THR A 329 17.73 9.85 6.91
CA THR A 329 16.37 9.97 7.44
C THR A 329 15.54 8.73 7.09
N TYR A 330 14.27 8.71 7.47
CA TYR A 330 13.34 7.64 7.14
C TYR A 330 12.04 8.19 6.55
N THR A 331 11.45 7.44 5.61
CA THR A 331 10.13 7.77 5.06
C THR A 331 9.04 7.63 6.11
N PRO A 332 7.89 8.31 5.97
CA PRO A 332 6.67 7.94 6.67
C PRO A 332 6.26 6.49 6.35
N THR A 333 5.41 5.89 7.20
CA THR A 333 4.86 4.53 7.00
C THR A 333 3.91 4.43 5.80
N ALA A 334 3.40 5.55 5.29
CA ALA A 334 2.62 5.57 4.05
C ALA A 334 3.47 5.29 2.79
N GLY A 335 4.79 5.29 2.92
CA GLY A 335 5.74 5.19 1.82
C GLY A 335 6.07 6.54 1.17
N HIS A 336 7.09 6.55 0.31
CA HIS A 336 7.54 7.71 -0.48
C HIS A 336 7.69 7.32 -1.94
N THR A 337 7.14 8.13 -2.86
CA THR A 337 7.23 7.92 -4.30
C THR A 337 8.31 8.82 -4.89
N PHE A 338 9.35 8.22 -5.45
CA PHE A 338 10.45 8.97 -6.06
C PHE A 338 10.16 9.36 -7.51
N TYR A 339 10.68 10.51 -7.93
CA TYR A 339 10.55 10.99 -9.32
C TYR A 339 11.46 10.25 -10.30
N GLY A 340 12.78 10.28 -10.06
CA GLY A 340 13.78 9.72 -10.95
C GLY A 340 14.23 8.34 -10.52
N THR A 341 14.51 7.48 -11.50
CA THR A 341 15.22 6.21 -11.29
C THR A 341 16.44 6.12 -12.19
N PHE A 342 17.49 5.46 -11.71
CA PHE A 342 18.66 5.10 -12.49
C PHE A 342 19.16 3.73 -12.05
N SER A 343 19.10 2.76 -12.98
CA SER A 343 19.59 1.41 -12.73
C SER A 343 20.98 1.23 -13.30
N ARG A 344 21.90 0.72 -12.50
CA ARG A 344 23.25 0.35 -12.94
C ARG A 344 23.21 -0.72 -14.03
N ALA A 345 22.32 -1.72 -13.91
CA ALA A 345 22.25 -2.82 -14.87
C ALA A 345 21.85 -2.38 -16.29
N THR A 346 21.02 -1.35 -16.41
CA THR A 346 20.59 -0.83 -17.73
C THR A 346 21.33 0.43 -18.15
N GLU A 347 21.92 1.15 -17.19
CA GLU A 347 22.45 2.51 -17.35
C GLU A 347 21.42 3.51 -17.91
N ILE A 348 20.14 3.17 -17.78
CA ILE A 348 19.02 4.00 -18.21
C ILE A 348 18.52 4.75 -16.98
N ALA A 349 18.38 6.07 -17.11
CA ALA A 349 17.49 6.81 -16.23
C ALA A 349 16.12 6.96 -16.85
N GLY A 350 15.13 6.95 -15.99
CA GLY A 350 13.75 7.14 -16.36
C GLY A 350 13.00 7.86 -15.26
N VAL A 351 11.81 8.28 -15.62
CA VAL A 351 10.81 8.73 -14.67
C VAL A 351 10.22 7.47 -14.01
N ALA A 352 10.44 7.33 -12.71
CA ALA A 352 10.01 6.19 -11.89
C ALA A 352 8.50 6.17 -11.65
N ALA A 353 7.93 7.36 -11.46
CA ALA A 353 6.52 7.64 -11.36
C ALA A 353 6.24 8.94 -12.10
N ALA A 354 5.11 9.02 -12.82
CA ALA A 354 4.68 10.26 -13.45
C ALA A 354 4.33 11.31 -12.38
N VAL A 355 5.35 12.00 -11.87
CA VAL A 355 5.18 13.26 -11.14
C VAL A 355 5.64 14.36 -12.11
N PRO A 356 4.78 15.27 -12.55
CA PRO A 356 5.11 16.26 -13.57
C PRO A 356 6.17 17.25 -13.06
N ASP A 357 7.17 17.61 -13.89
CA ASP A 357 7.99 18.81 -13.66
C ASP A 357 7.13 20.05 -13.90
N THR A 358 7.04 20.88 -12.86
CA THR A 358 6.09 21.97 -12.77
C THR A 358 6.82 23.21 -12.24
N SER A 359 7.63 23.88 -13.08
CA SER A 359 8.23 25.22 -12.80
C SER A 359 7.97 26.40 -13.84
N SER A 360 6.89 26.39 -14.64
CA SER A 360 6.33 27.50 -15.46
C SER A 360 5.52 28.53 -14.65
N GLY A 361 5.67 29.83 -14.98
CA GLY A 361 4.93 30.91 -14.33
C GLY A 361 3.55 31.17 -14.97
N LEU A 362 2.49 31.26 -14.15
CA LEU A 362 1.13 31.60 -14.56
C LEU A 362 0.66 32.89 -13.86
N SER A 363 0.13 33.85 -14.63
CA SER A 363 -0.47 35.09 -14.10
C SER A 363 -1.79 35.43 -14.79
N CYS A 364 -2.85 35.73 -14.05
CA CYS A 364 -4.17 36.12 -14.59
C CYS A 364 -4.62 37.49 -14.06
N ALA A 365 -5.19 38.32 -14.93
CA ALA A 365 -5.77 39.61 -14.58
C ALA A 365 -7.16 39.82 -15.22
N PRO A 366 -8.20 40.20 -14.45
CA PRO A 366 -8.27 40.20 -12.99
C PRO A 366 -8.29 38.78 -12.40
N ALA A 367 -7.86 38.62 -11.14
CA ALA A 367 -7.82 37.32 -10.44
C ALA A 367 -9.21 36.69 -10.18
N SER A 368 -10.28 37.47 -10.36
CA SER A 368 -11.67 37.03 -10.23
C SER A 368 -12.54 37.68 -11.31
N VAL A 369 -13.40 36.90 -11.96
CA VAL A 369 -14.34 37.38 -12.98
C VAL A 369 -15.76 37.00 -12.58
N VAL A 370 -16.66 37.98 -12.53
CA VAL A 370 -18.07 37.76 -12.16
C VAL A 370 -18.94 38.10 -13.37
N GLY A 371 -19.76 37.14 -13.81
CA GLY A 371 -20.87 37.32 -14.77
C GLY A 371 -20.52 38.06 -16.07
N GLY A 372 -20.24 37.34 -17.16
CA GLY A 372 -20.03 37.95 -18.48
C GLY A 372 -18.73 38.75 -18.65
N GLY A 373 -17.86 38.80 -17.63
CA GLY A 373 -16.56 39.46 -17.70
C GLY A 373 -15.49 38.65 -18.41
N THR A 374 -14.35 39.29 -18.68
CA THR A 374 -13.19 38.69 -19.38
C THR A 374 -11.96 38.69 -18.48
N ALA A 375 -11.23 37.57 -18.42
CA ALA A 375 -9.89 37.48 -17.83
C ALA A 375 -8.84 37.20 -18.91
N VAL A 376 -7.67 37.80 -18.74
CA VAL A 376 -6.48 37.53 -19.55
C VAL A 376 -5.48 36.79 -18.68
N CYS A 377 -5.06 35.61 -19.12
CA CYS A 377 -4.03 34.82 -18.45
C CYS A 377 -2.81 34.65 -19.34
N THR A 378 -1.63 34.71 -18.73
CA THR A 378 -0.34 34.57 -19.38
C THR A 378 0.42 33.41 -18.77
N ILE A 379 0.90 32.49 -19.62
CA ILE A 379 1.78 31.38 -19.25
C ILE A 379 3.14 31.61 -19.89
N VAL A 380 4.21 31.47 -19.10
CA VAL A 380 5.59 31.49 -19.60
C VAL A 380 6.23 30.11 -19.37
N PRO A 381 6.39 29.29 -20.43
CA PRO A 381 7.00 27.97 -20.32
C PRO A 381 8.50 28.08 -20.05
N ARG A 382 9.01 27.32 -19.08
CA ARG A 382 10.45 27.29 -18.76
C ARG A 382 11.25 26.24 -19.54
N GLN A 383 10.60 25.31 -20.25
CA GLN A 383 11.25 24.37 -21.17
C GLN A 383 10.59 24.43 -22.56
N ALA A 384 11.40 24.27 -23.61
CA ALA A 384 10.92 24.18 -24.98
C ALA A 384 10.20 22.84 -25.21
N GLY A 385 9.08 22.87 -25.93
CA GLY A 385 8.37 21.64 -26.30
C GLY A 385 7.50 21.02 -25.20
N ILE A 386 7.27 21.74 -24.11
CA ILE A 386 6.18 21.42 -23.18
C ILE A 386 4.87 21.47 -23.96
N VAL A 387 4.10 20.38 -23.92
CA VAL A 387 2.75 20.35 -24.46
C VAL A 387 1.84 21.04 -23.44
N ILE A 388 1.48 22.29 -23.72
CA ILE A 388 0.50 23.03 -22.92
C ILE A 388 -0.88 22.67 -23.46
N THR A 389 -1.59 21.83 -22.71
CA THR A 389 -2.97 21.44 -23.01
C THR A 389 -3.90 22.33 -22.19
N ALA A 390 -4.47 23.36 -22.82
CA ALA A 390 -5.60 24.06 -22.25
C ALA A 390 -6.86 23.28 -22.65
N ASP A 391 -7.41 22.50 -21.73
CA ASP A 391 -8.62 21.75 -22.02
C ASP A 391 -9.82 22.71 -22.08
N ALA A 392 -10.42 22.82 -23.25
CA ALA A 392 -11.58 23.66 -23.51
C ALA A 392 -12.91 22.91 -23.29
N THR A 393 -12.89 21.67 -22.81
CA THR A 393 -14.10 20.83 -22.67
C THR A 393 -15.13 21.37 -21.67
N ALA A 394 -14.84 22.42 -20.90
CA ALA A 394 -15.78 23.05 -19.96
C ALA A 394 -16.58 24.28 -20.50
N PHE A 395 -16.48 24.68 -21.77
CA PHE A 395 -17.07 25.95 -22.24
C PHE A 395 -18.07 25.79 -23.40
N THR A 396 -19.25 26.43 -23.29
CA THR A 396 -20.21 26.51 -24.41
C THR A 396 -19.81 27.58 -25.44
N PRO A 397 -20.05 27.34 -26.74
CA PRO A 397 -19.48 28.12 -27.83
C PRO A 397 -20.34 29.35 -28.16
N ALA A 398 -19.97 30.51 -27.61
CA ALA A 398 -20.49 31.79 -28.10
C ALA A 398 -19.53 32.97 -27.89
N ALA A 399 -18.23 32.77 -28.09
CA ALA A 399 -17.30 33.81 -28.51
C ALA A 399 -16.03 33.12 -28.97
N SER A 400 -15.56 33.45 -30.17
CA SER A 400 -14.38 32.89 -30.81
C SER A 400 -13.11 33.06 -29.97
N ALA A 401 -12.74 32.05 -29.18
CA ALA A 401 -11.35 31.70 -29.03
C ALA A 401 -11.03 30.72 -30.17
N GLY A 402 -10.20 31.15 -31.12
CA GLY A 402 -9.67 30.25 -32.13
C GLY A 402 -8.99 29.06 -31.46
N THR A 403 -9.11 27.90 -32.08
CA THR A 403 -8.50 26.63 -31.67
C THR A 403 -7.04 26.83 -31.27
N VAL A 404 -6.69 26.56 -30.01
CA VAL A 404 -5.29 26.38 -29.62
C VAL A 404 -5.03 24.87 -29.65
N GLY A 405 -4.50 24.38 -30.77
CA GLY A 405 -3.99 23.01 -30.85
C GLY A 405 -2.77 22.81 -29.93
N PRO A 406 -2.17 21.61 -29.89
CA PRO A 406 -0.93 21.39 -29.15
C PRO A 406 0.12 22.39 -29.62
N LEU A 407 0.44 23.35 -28.76
CA LEU A 407 1.53 24.27 -28.99
C LEU A 407 2.79 23.65 -28.40
N SER A 408 3.87 23.68 -29.16
CA SER A 408 5.23 23.38 -28.71
C SER A 408 5.97 24.71 -28.64
N PRO A 409 5.66 25.58 -27.67
CA PRO A 409 6.30 26.89 -27.57
C PRO A 409 7.78 26.73 -27.22
N ALA A 410 8.59 27.65 -27.72
CA ALA A 410 9.95 27.80 -27.23
C ALA A 410 9.92 28.33 -25.79
N SER A 411 10.90 27.92 -24.99
CA SER A 411 11.10 28.43 -23.62
C SER A 411 11.12 29.96 -23.60
N GLY A 412 10.46 30.57 -22.60
CA GLY A 412 10.38 32.02 -22.44
C GLY A 412 9.33 32.74 -23.29
N THR A 413 8.55 32.02 -24.11
CA THR A 413 7.50 32.62 -24.93
C THR A 413 6.22 32.83 -24.12
N ALA A 414 5.79 34.07 -23.91
CA ALA A 414 4.53 34.36 -23.25
C ALA A 414 3.34 33.94 -24.13
N LEU A 415 2.58 32.93 -23.69
CA LEU A 415 1.32 32.55 -24.30
C LEU A 415 0.17 33.22 -23.56
N THR A 416 -0.68 33.94 -24.29
CA THR A 416 -1.80 34.70 -23.74
C THR A 416 -3.12 34.06 -24.13
N PHE A 417 -3.98 33.83 -23.14
CA PHE A 417 -5.30 33.24 -23.29
C PHE A 417 -6.35 34.20 -22.75
N THR A 418 -7.46 34.34 -23.48
CA THR A 418 -8.58 35.21 -23.10
C THR A 418 -9.80 34.34 -22.79
N PHE A 419 -10.33 34.48 -21.58
CA PHE A 419 -11.48 33.72 -21.10
C PHE A 419 -12.67 34.64 -20.87
N THR A 420 -13.86 34.22 -21.30
CA THR A 420 -15.12 34.94 -21.02
C THR A 420 -16.04 34.04 -20.23
N ALA A 421 -16.41 34.45 -19.01
CA ALA A 421 -17.28 33.66 -18.15
C ALA A 421 -18.77 33.83 -18.54
N PRO A 422 -19.63 32.80 -18.46
CA PRO A 422 -21.07 32.93 -18.65
C PRO A 422 -21.75 33.74 -17.51
N LEU A 423 -23.08 33.93 -17.58
CA LEU A 423 -23.85 34.83 -16.70
C LEU A 423 -23.89 34.43 -15.20
N THR A 424 -23.36 33.26 -14.84
CA THR A 424 -23.18 32.80 -13.46
C THR A 424 -21.70 32.73 -13.13
N ALA A 425 -21.33 32.95 -11.86
CA ALA A 425 -19.95 32.84 -11.39
C ALA A 425 -19.36 31.48 -11.78
N GLN A 426 -18.18 31.50 -12.41
CA GLN A 426 -17.42 30.31 -12.78
C GLN A 426 -16.00 30.42 -12.26
N THR A 427 -15.34 29.27 -12.19
CA THR A 427 -13.91 29.21 -11.95
C THR A 427 -13.24 28.67 -13.18
N VAL A 428 -12.18 29.38 -13.58
CA VAL A 428 -11.31 28.99 -14.67
C VAL A 428 -10.13 28.25 -14.06
N THR A 429 -10.13 26.92 -14.16
CA THR A 429 -8.96 26.10 -13.82
C THR A 429 -8.04 26.09 -15.02
N LEU A 430 -6.88 26.73 -14.92
CA LEU A 430 -5.81 26.55 -15.89
C LEU A 430 -4.81 25.57 -15.30
N SER A 431 -4.86 24.34 -15.78
CA SER A 431 -3.83 23.34 -15.55
C SER A 431 -2.56 23.72 -16.32
N SER A 432 -1.78 24.64 -15.76
CA SER A 432 -0.33 24.45 -15.78
C SER A 432 -0.05 23.52 -14.60
N GLY A 433 0.78 22.49 -14.72
CA GLY A 433 0.85 21.38 -13.74
C GLY A 433 1.19 21.65 -12.26
N PHE A 434 1.07 22.85 -11.69
CA PHE A 434 1.70 23.36 -10.45
C PHE A 434 0.87 23.21 -9.17
N GLY A 435 -0.11 22.32 -9.17
CA GLY A 435 -1.15 22.30 -8.14
C GLY A 435 -2.40 23.09 -8.54
N THR A 436 -3.50 22.76 -7.89
CA THR A 436 -4.82 23.32 -8.17
C THR A 436 -5.04 24.65 -7.45
N VAL A 437 -5.53 25.65 -8.18
CA VAL A 437 -6.44 26.63 -7.58
C VAL A 437 -7.81 25.96 -7.62
N ASP A 438 -8.22 25.36 -6.50
CA ASP A 438 -9.49 24.66 -6.42
C ASP A 438 -10.65 25.66 -6.51
N VAL A 439 -11.46 25.47 -7.54
CA VAL A 439 -12.89 25.60 -7.32
C VAL A 439 -13.57 24.40 -7.98
N ALA A 440 -14.36 23.70 -7.17
CA ALA A 440 -14.87 22.38 -7.47
C ALA A 440 -15.82 22.37 -8.69
N VAL A 441 -15.68 21.32 -9.51
CA VAL A 441 -16.61 20.96 -10.58
C VAL A 441 -17.15 19.56 -10.30
N THR A 442 -18.45 19.40 -10.53
CA THR A 442 -19.22 18.17 -10.25
C THR A 442 -19.15 17.21 -11.45
N ALA A 443 -19.09 15.90 -11.22
CA ALA A 443 -19.07 14.87 -12.27
C ALA A 443 -20.29 14.90 -13.21
N THR A 444 -20.08 14.69 -14.51
CA THR A 444 -21.15 14.63 -15.53
C THR A 444 -21.15 13.28 -16.28
N CYS A 445 -21.88 12.34 -15.69
CA CYS A 445 -21.97 10.90 -15.98
C CYS A 445 -22.46 10.42 -17.37
N GLY A 446 -22.18 11.12 -18.46
CA GLY A 446 -22.66 10.76 -19.80
C GLY A 446 -22.32 11.77 -20.90
N ASP A 447 -21.27 12.55 -20.71
CA ASP A 447 -20.80 13.55 -21.68
C ASP A 447 -19.69 13.05 -22.61
N GLY A 448 -19.26 11.79 -22.43
CA GLY A 448 -18.24 11.16 -23.25
C GLY A 448 -16.82 11.45 -22.78
N LEU A 449 -16.64 12.08 -21.62
CA LEU A 449 -15.35 12.43 -21.02
C LEU A 449 -15.18 11.72 -19.68
N GLN A 450 -13.95 11.69 -19.16
CA GLN A 450 -13.67 11.26 -17.79
C GLN A 450 -13.35 12.50 -16.97
N ASN A 451 -14.32 13.03 -16.21
CA ASN A 451 -14.19 14.29 -15.48
C ASN A 451 -14.77 14.23 -14.04
N GLY A 452 -14.57 15.30 -13.29
CA GLY A 452 -15.02 15.39 -11.90
C GLY A 452 -14.45 14.28 -11.03
N ALA A 453 -15.30 13.34 -10.60
CA ALA A 453 -14.93 12.21 -9.74
C ALA A 453 -15.01 10.84 -10.46
N GLU A 454 -15.23 10.80 -11.77
CA GLU A 454 -15.34 9.56 -12.55
C GLU A 454 -14.02 8.77 -12.58
N THR A 455 -14.11 7.44 -12.52
CA THR A 455 -12.94 6.55 -12.54
C THR A 455 -12.62 5.96 -13.91
N ASP A 456 -13.56 6.00 -14.85
CA ASP A 456 -13.39 5.78 -16.29
C ASP A 456 -14.42 6.69 -17.01
N VAL A 457 -14.36 6.80 -18.34
CA VAL A 457 -15.23 7.69 -19.13
C VAL A 457 -16.70 7.41 -18.82
N ASP A 458 -17.41 8.43 -18.29
CA ASP A 458 -18.82 8.42 -17.89
C ASP A 458 -19.22 7.40 -16.80
N CYS A 459 -18.28 6.90 -15.98
CA CYS A 459 -18.61 5.93 -14.93
C CYS A 459 -17.69 5.98 -13.70
N GLY A 460 -18.19 5.46 -12.57
CA GLY A 460 -17.48 5.43 -11.28
C GLY A 460 -17.50 6.74 -10.50
N GLY A 461 -17.06 6.70 -9.23
CA GLY A 461 -16.89 7.84 -8.34
C GLY A 461 -18.05 8.86 -8.27
N GLY A 462 -19.29 8.35 -8.24
CA GLY A 462 -20.51 9.17 -8.17
C GLY A 462 -21.40 9.06 -9.40
N CYS A 463 -20.88 8.46 -10.47
CA CYS A 463 -21.60 8.10 -11.70
C CYS A 463 -22.03 6.62 -11.71
N PRO A 464 -22.82 6.17 -12.72
CA PRO A 464 -23.15 4.76 -12.88
C PRO A 464 -21.92 3.86 -12.82
N THR A 465 -22.10 2.61 -12.40
CA THR A 465 -20.97 1.70 -12.25
C THR A 465 -20.35 1.30 -13.59
N CYS A 466 -19.03 1.21 -13.59
CA CYS A 466 -18.22 0.79 -14.71
C CYS A 466 -18.35 -0.71 -14.99
N ALA A 467 -18.36 -1.06 -16.28
CA ALA A 467 -18.35 -2.45 -16.74
C ALA A 467 -16.98 -3.11 -16.51
N ASN A 468 -16.91 -4.45 -16.55
CA ASN A 468 -15.64 -5.14 -16.46
C ASN A 468 -14.68 -4.76 -17.61
N GLY A 469 -13.39 -4.66 -17.29
CA GLY A 469 -12.33 -4.15 -18.15
C GLY A 469 -12.13 -2.64 -18.10
N ARG A 470 -13.01 -1.90 -17.40
CA ARG A 470 -12.90 -0.45 -17.18
C ARG A 470 -12.10 -0.13 -15.92
N SER A 471 -11.57 1.09 -15.86
CA SER A 471 -10.77 1.60 -14.76
C SER A 471 -11.64 1.86 -13.52
N CYS A 472 -11.06 1.60 -12.34
CA CYS A 472 -11.73 1.81 -11.06
C CYS A 472 -10.71 2.17 -9.98
N ALA A 473 -11.16 2.89 -8.95
CA ALA A 473 -10.36 3.17 -7.76
C ALA A 473 -10.84 2.33 -6.57
N VAL A 474 -12.15 2.13 -6.46
CA VAL A 474 -12.79 1.39 -5.39
C VAL A 474 -13.81 0.39 -5.93
N ARG A 475 -14.16 -0.61 -5.13
CA ARG A 475 -15.09 -1.66 -5.55
C ARG A 475 -16.47 -1.13 -5.98
N THR A 476 -16.91 0.00 -5.42
CA THR A 476 -18.21 0.61 -5.71
C THR A 476 -18.26 1.25 -7.09
N ASP A 477 -17.10 1.46 -7.71
CA ASP A 477 -17.05 1.93 -9.09
C ASP A 477 -17.44 0.83 -10.07
N CYS A 478 -17.34 -0.45 -9.70
CA CYS A 478 -17.53 -1.57 -10.60
C CYS A 478 -18.90 -2.21 -10.48
N ALA A 479 -19.50 -2.57 -11.62
CA ALA A 479 -20.73 -3.36 -11.66
C ALA A 479 -20.57 -4.75 -11.03
N SER A 480 -19.36 -5.32 -11.08
CA SER A 480 -19.00 -6.58 -10.43
C SER A 480 -18.82 -6.48 -8.91
N ALA A 481 -18.82 -5.25 -8.36
CA ALA A 481 -18.43 -4.95 -7.00
C ALA A 481 -16.99 -5.40 -6.63
N TYR A 482 -16.10 -5.53 -7.64
CA TYR A 482 -14.70 -5.88 -7.45
C TYR A 482 -13.79 -5.08 -8.39
N CYS A 483 -12.86 -4.34 -7.79
CA CYS A 483 -11.81 -3.61 -8.47
C CYS A 483 -10.48 -4.34 -8.24
N GLY A 484 -10.04 -5.11 -9.22
CA GLY A 484 -8.81 -5.90 -9.17
C GLY A 484 -7.71 -5.25 -9.99
N ALA A 485 -6.58 -4.92 -9.36
CA ALA A 485 -5.44 -4.28 -10.02
C ALA A 485 -5.84 -2.99 -10.80
N GLY A 486 -6.75 -2.18 -10.24
CA GLY A 486 -7.21 -0.93 -10.85
C GLY A 486 -8.21 -1.09 -12.00
N THR A 487 -8.68 -2.32 -12.26
CA THR A 487 -9.69 -2.60 -13.29
C THR A 487 -10.87 -3.39 -12.76
N CYS A 488 -12.07 -3.07 -13.24
CA CYS A 488 -13.26 -3.82 -12.91
C CYS A 488 -13.15 -5.23 -13.48
N ALA A 489 -13.25 -6.23 -12.62
CA ALA A 489 -13.18 -7.64 -13.01
C ALA A 489 -14.17 -8.44 -12.19
N TRP A 490 -14.43 -9.68 -12.61
CA TRP A 490 -15.09 -10.63 -11.72
C TRP A 490 -14.15 -10.98 -10.57
N ALA A 491 -14.69 -11.05 -9.36
CA ALA A 491 -13.87 -11.40 -8.21
C ALA A 491 -13.45 -12.88 -8.29
N PRO A 492 -12.20 -13.21 -7.95
CA PRO A 492 -11.74 -14.60 -7.98
C PRO A 492 -12.32 -15.46 -6.84
N SER A 493 -12.88 -14.84 -5.80
CA SER A 493 -13.54 -15.53 -4.68
C SER A 493 -14.32 -14.56 -3.79
N CYS A 494 -15.16 -15.10 -2.90
CA CYS A 494 -15.77 -14.31 -1.81
C CYS A 494 -14.72 -13.74 -0.84
N THR A 495 -13.57 -14.41 -0.68
CA THR A 495 -12.45 -13.88 0.13
C THR A 495 -11.85 -12.62 -0.49
N ALA A 496 -11.72 -12.56 -1.82
CA ALA A 496 -11.26 -11.36 -2.53
C ALA A 496 -12.27 -10.20 -2.41
N LEU A 497 -13.57 -10.49 -2.54
CA LEU A 497 -14.63 -9.51 -2.30
C LEU A 497 -14.58 -8.98 -0.85
N LYS A 498 -14.34 -9.86 0.12
CA LYS A 498 -14.20 -9.49 1.53
C LYS A 498 -13.01 -8.55 1.77
N ALA A 499 -11.86 -8.85 1.17
CA ALA A 499 -10.66 -8.01 1.29
C ALA A 499 -10.92 -6.58 0.78
N GLY A 500 -11.78 -6.41 -0.24
CA GLY A 500 -12.26 -5.12 -0.71
C GLY A 500 -13.41 -4.50 0.10
N GLY A 501 -13.79 -5.08 1.23
CA GLY A 501 -14.86 -4.56 2.10
C GLY A 501 -16.28 -4.73 1.53
N ALA A 502 -16.53 -5.78 0.73
CA ALA A 502 -17.87 -6.11 0.28
C ALA A 502 -18.73 -6.67 1.44
N PRO A 503 -20.02 -6.29 1.56
CA PRO A 503 -20.91 -6.86 2.58
C PRO A 503 -21.33 -8.30 2.24
N THR A 504 -21.93 -9.03 3.20
CA THR A 504 -22.60 -10.31 2.93
C THR A 504 -23.71 -10.13 1.89
N GLY A 505 -23.78 -11.04 0.91
CA GLY A 505 -24.75 -10.94 -0.18
C GLY A 505 -24.50 -11.91 -1.33
N GLU A 506 -25.31 -11.79 -2.38
CA GLU A 506 -25.14 -12.54 -3.63
C GLU A 506 -24.18 -11.79 -4.56
N TYR A 507 -23.18 -12.51 -5.10
CA TYR A 507 -22.17 -11.97 -5.99
C TYR A 507 -21.91 -12.93 -7.16
N THR A 508 -21.46 -12.36 -8.27
CA THR A 508 -20.91 -13.12 -9.39
C THR A 508 -19.40 -13.18 -9.24
N VAL A 509 -18.86 -14.40 -9.14
CA VAL A 509 -17.43 -14.68 -8.98
C VAL A 509 -16.92 -15.51 -10.15
N ASP A 510 -15.63 -15.36 -10.47
CA ASP A 510 -14.93 -16.15 -11.49
C ASP A 510 -13.86 -17.00 -10.80
N LEU A 511 -14.23 -18.24 -10.45
CA LEU A 511 -13.39 -19.09 -9.59
C LEU A 511 -12.24 -19.76 -10.36
N ASP A 512 -12.40 -19.96 -11.67
CA ASP A 512 -11.43 -20.65 -12.52
C ASP A 512 -10.59 -19.69 -13.37
N GLY A 513 -10.93 -18.41 -13.39
CA GLY A 513 -10.25 -17.37 -14.16
C GLY A 513 -10.53 -17.46 -15.66
N ALA A 514 -11.58 -18.18 -16.08
CA ALA A 514 -11.96 -18.32 -17.48
C ALA A 514 -12.76 -17.10 -18.00
N GLY A 515 -12.87 -16.04 -17.21
CA GLY A 515 -13.62 -14.83 -17.54
C GLY A 515 -15.11 -15.06 -17.48
N SER A 516 -15.89 -14.32 -18.27
CA SER A 516 -17.36 -14.39 -18.23
C SER A 516 -17.94 -15.79 -18.50
N ALA A 517 -17.19 -16.68 -19.14
CA ALA A 517 -17.60 -18.06 -19.42
C ALA A 517 -17.53 -19.00 -18.20
N GLY A 518 -16.74 -18.65 -17.18
CA GLY A 518 -16.54 -19.43 -15.94
C GLY A 518 -17.18 -18.81 -14.70
N THR A 519 -18.01 -17.77 -14.88
CA THR A 519 -18.62 -17.08 -13.73
C THR A 519 -19.75 -17.89 -13.08
N HIS A 520 -19.83 -17.77 -11.76
CA HIS A 520 -20.81 -18.44 -10.90
C HIS A 520 -21.49 -17.43 -9.99
N VAL A 521 -22.80 -17.62 -9.75
CA VAL A 521 -23.53 -16.78 -8.80
C VAL A 521 -23.55 -17.47 -7.44
N VAL A 522 -22.87 -16.86 -6.49
CA VAL A 522 -22.65 -17.40 -5.15
C VAL A 522 -23.18 -16.45 -4.10
N TYR A 523 -23.53 -16.99 -2.94
CA TYR A 523 -23.81 -16.19 -1.76
C TYR A 523 -22.52 -16.12 -0.94
N CYS A 524 -21.95 -14.92 -0.85
CA CYS A 524 -20.77 -14.65 -0.05
C CYS A 524 -21.17 -14.29 1.37
N ASP A 525 -20.84 -15.14 2.34
CA ASP A 525 -20.94 -14.77 3.76
C ASP A 525 -19.62 -14.18 4.23
N MET A 526 -19.63 -12.87 4.49
CA MET A 526 -18.47 -12.09 4.93
C MET A 526 -18.36 -11.98 6.45
N THR A 527 -19.34 -12.51 7.18
CA THR A 527 -19.55 -12.29 8.61
C THR A 527 -19.34 -13.54 9.45
N THR A 528 -19.81 -14.70 8.99
CA THR A 528 -19.77 -15.90 9.83
C THR A 528 -18.36 -16.43 9.98
N SER A 529 -17.90 -16.63 11.22
CA SER A 529 -16.60 -17.24 11.52
C SER A 529 -15.44 -16.68 10.69
N SER A 530 -15.22 -15.35 10.77
CA SER A 530 -14.23 -14.59 9.99
C SER A 530 -14.49 -14.45 8.49
N GLY A 531 -15.63 -14.93 7.96
CA GLY A 531 -16.17 -14.61 6.64
C GLY A 531 -15.33 -15.00 5.42
N GLY A 532 -15.81 -14.65 4.23
CA GLY A 532 -15.22 -15.05 2.95
C GLY A 532 -15.75 -16.40 2.46
N TRP A 533 -16.85 -16.89 3.02
CA TRP A 533 -17.44 -18.18 2.62
C TRP A 533 -18.20 -18.03 1.31
N THR A 534 -17.89 -18.91 0.37
CA THR A 534 -18.54 -19.05 -0.93
C THR A 534 -19.60 -20.14 -0.84
N VAL A 535 -20.88 -19.75 -0.83
CA VAL A 535 -22.03 -20.67 -0.78
C VAL A 535 -22.66 -20.74 -2.17
N PHE A 536 -22.66 -21.91 -2.80
CA PHE A 536 -23.17 -22.07 -4.15
C PHE A 536 -24.70 -22.18 -4.19
N LYS A 537 -25.33 -21.63 -5.24
CA LYS A 537 -26.75 -21.89 -5.52
C LYS A 537 -26.95 -23.39 -5.72
N ASN A 538 -28.05 -23.92 -5.18
CA ASN A 538 -28.42 -25.32 -5.28
C ASN A 538 -28.40 -25.84 -6.74
N ALA A 539 -28.92 -25.03 -7.68
CA ALA A 539 -28.94 -25.36 -9.10
C ALA A 539 -27.54 -25.41 -9.76
N GLU A 540 -26.56 -24.66 -9.23
CA GLU A 540 -25.21 -24.58 -9.80
C GLU A 540 -24.30 -25.71 -9.31
N VAL A 541 -24.59 -26.35 -8.18
CA VAL A 541 -23.77 -27.43 -7.60
C VAL A 541 -23.53 -28.59 -8.60
N GLY A 542 -24.49 -28.86 -9.49
CA GLY A 542 -24.35 -29.84 -10.56
C GLY A 542 -23.40 -29.41 -11.70
N SER A 543 -23.31 -28.11 -12.00
CA SER A 543 -22.51 -27.55 -13.09
C SER A 543 -21.10 -27.13 -12.70
N VAL A 544 -20.77 -27.04 -11.41
CA VAL A 544 -19.38 -26.78 -10.94
C VAL A 544 -18.51 -28.03 -11.15
N SER A 545 -18.17 -28.33 -12.40
CA SER A 545 -17.32 -29.47 -12.77
C SER A 545 -15.93 -29.30 -12.19
N GLY A 546 -15.65 -30.07 -11.13
CA GLY A 546 -14.34 -30.14 -10.51
C GLY A 546 -14.00 -28.85 -9.79
N LEU A 547 -14.60 -28.65 -8.60
CA LEU A 547 -14.01 -27.81 -7.55
C LEU A 547 -12.54 -28.21 -7.41
N ASN A 548 -11.69 -27.56 -8.19
CA ASN A 548 -10.29 -27.90 -8.25
C ASN A 548 -9.74 -27.49 -6.89
N SER A 549 -8.84 -28.31 -6.34
CA SER A 549 -8.08 -27.97 -5.15
C SER A 549 -7.39 -26.58 -5.23
N ALA A 550 -7.28 -25.98 -6.42
CA ALA A 550 -6.78 -24.63 -6.63
C ALA A 550 -7.77 -23.49 -6.27
N TRP A 551 -9.08 -23.75 -6.17
CA TRP A 551 -10.10 -22.68 -6.01
C TRP A 551 -10.42 -22.33 -4.55
N LEU A 552 -10.04 -23.19 -3.61
CA LEU A 552 -10.32 -23.02 -2.18
C LEU A 552 -9.11 -22.42 -1.48
N THR A 553 -9.32 -21.30 -0.79
CA THR A 553 -8.25 -20.66 -0.01
C THR A 553 -8.07 -21.30 1.37
N ASP A 554 -9.13 -21.92 1.91
CA ASP A 554 -9.14 -22.65 3.17
C ASP A 554 -9.74 -24.05 2.99
N LYS A 555 -8.83 -25.03 2.91
CA LYS A 555 -9.18 -26.44 2.68
C LYS A 555 -9.55 -27.20 3.97
N GLN A 556 -9.44 -26.55 5.12
CA GLN A 556 -9.53 -27.20 6.43
C GLN A 556 -10.89 -26.97 7.11
N HIS A 557 -11.63 -25.97 6.65
CA HIS A 557 -12.89 -25.56 7.24
C HIS A 557 -14.02 -25.52 6.21
N VAL A 558 -15.20 -25.94 6.66
CA VAL A 558 -16.43 -25.94 5.87
C VAL A 558 -17.55 -25.36 6.72
N ILE A 559 -18.34 -24.47 6.13
CA ILE A 559 -19.53 -23.96 6.81
C ILE A 559 -20.80 -24.65 6.31
N VAL A 560 -21.63 -25.08 7.25
CA VAL A 560 -22.94 -25.67 6.96
C VAL A 560 -24.01 -24.82 7.64
N TYR A 561 -24.86 -24.21 6.83
CA TYR A 561 -26.06 -23.52 7.32
C TYR A 561 -27.22 -24.51 7.43
N LEU A 562 -28.05 -24.33 8.45
CA LEU A 562 -29.17 -25.16 8.81
C LEU A 562 -30.41 -24.27 8.96
N ASN A 563 -31.40 -24.42 8.10
CA ASN A 563 -32.69 -23.76 8.23
C ASN A 563 -33.72 -24.75 8.78
N VAL A 564 -34.26 -24.41 9.94
CA VAL A 564 -35.20 -25.23 10.72
C VAL A 564 -36.42 -24.39 11.02
N SER A 565 -37.55 -24.71 10.40
CA SER A 565 -38.82 -24.03 10.65
C SER A 565 -38.71 -22.49 10.54
N GLY A 566 -37.87 -21.98 9.63
CA GLY A 566 -37.67 -20.54 9.40
C GLY A 566 -36.57 -19.90 10.26
N THR A 567 -35.95 -20.63 11.19
CA THR A 567 -34.77 -20.16 11.93
C THR A 567 -33.51 -20.70 11.27
N VAL A 568 -32.57 -19.82 10.92
CA VAL A 568 -31.27 -20.21 10.35
C VAL A 568 -30.23 -20.27 11.46
N GLY A 569 -29.50 -21.38 11.51
CA GLY A 569 -28.27 -21.51 12.28
C GLY A 569 -27.14 -21.99 11.39
N TYR A 570 -25.93 -22.05 11.92
CA TYR A 570 -24.77 -22.58 11.19
C TYR A 570 -23.88 -23.43 12.09
N THR A 571 -23.09 -24.29 11.46
CA THR A 571 -21.93 -24.93 12.08
C THR A 571 -20.74 -24.89 11.15
N VAL A 572 -19.58 -24.55 11.72
CA VAL A 572 -18.30 -24.71 11.05
C VAL A 572 -17.74 -26.06 11.44
N LEU A 573 -17.33 -26.81 10.42
CA LEU A 573 -16.72 -28.12 10.55
C LEU A 573 -15.25 -28.00 10.21
N SER A 574 -14.42 -28.56 11.08
CA SER A 574 -12.97 -28.57 10.93
C SER A 574 -12.41 -29.95 11.20
N GLN A 575 -11.29 -30.23 10.55
CA GLN A 575 -10.53 -31.45 10.81
C GLN A 575 -9.94 -31.41 12.23
N LEU A 576 -9.89 -32.57 12.90
CA LEU A 576 -9.15 -32.70 14.16
C LEU A 576 -7.65 -32.76 13.89
N ALA A 577 -6.86 -32.04 14.68
CA ALA A 577 -5.41 -31.88 14.49
C ALA A 577 -4.58 -33.19 14.47
N ALA A 578 -5.16 -34.31 14.89
CA ALA A 578 -4.49 -35.62 14.91
C ALA A 578 -4.47 -36.35 13.55
N TYR A 579 -5.01 -35.76 12.47
CA TYR A 579 -5.24 -36.46 11.21
C TYR A 579 -4.79 -35.63 9.99
N THR A 580 -4.22 -36.29 8.98
CA THR A 580 -3.77 -35.67 7.72
C THR A 580 -4.83 -35.75 6.61
N ASN A 581 -4.77 -34.84 5.63
CA ASN A 581 -5.58 -34.89 4.41
C ASN A 581 -5.31 -36.18 3.61
N LEU A 582 -6.37 -36.76 3.05
CA LEU A 582 -6.30 -37.90 2.12
C LEU A 582 -6.94 -37.48 0.80
N ASP A 583 -6.18 -37.59 -0.29
CA ASP A 583 -6.72 -37.48 -1.64
C ASP A 583 -7.48 -38.76 -1.98
N VAL A 584 -8.77 -38.64 -2.27
CA VAL A 584 -9.65 -39.77 -2.51
C VAL A 584 -10.16 -39.76 -3.93
N THR A 585 -9.87 -40.82 -4.68
CA THR A 585 -10.46 -41.07 -6.00
C THR A 585 -11.67 -41.99 -5.84
N HIS A 586 -12.88 -41.48 -6.07
CA HIS A 586 -14.11 -42.26 -5.98
C HIS A 586 -14.53 -42.84 -7.34
N ASN A 587 -14.78 -44.16 -7.40
CA ASN A 587 -15.16 -44.91 -8.61
C ASN A 587 -16.68 -45.16 -8.77
N GLY A 588 -17.55 -44.47 -8.01
CA GLY A 588 -19.01 -44.65 -8.02
C GLY A 588 -19.80 -43.54 -8.70
N THR A 589 -21.12 -43.75 -8.83
CA THR A 589 -22.12 -42.82 -9.42
C THR A 589 -22.40 -41.57 -8.58
N PHE A 590 -21.71 -41.39 -7.46
CA PHE A 590 -21.85 -40.23 -6.58
C PHE A 590 -21.12 -39.04 -7.19
N THR A 591 -21.86 -37.99 -7.50
CA THR A 591 -21.44 -37.01 -8.49
C THR A 591 -20.36 -36.03 -8.05
N ARG A 592 -19.99 -35.92 -6.76
CA ARG A 592 -18.83 -35.17 -6.24
C ARG A 592 -18.67 -35.34 -4.71
N VAL A 593 -17.41 -35.34 -4.23
CA VAL A 593 -17.00 -35.33 -2.82
C VAL A 593 -16.44 -33.94 -2.50
N TYR A 594 -16.98 -33.27 -1.48
CA TYR A 594 -16.68 -31.84 -1.22
C TYR A 594 -15.72 -31.60 -0.05
N PHE A 595 -15.53 -32.56 0.85
CA PHE A 595 -14.63 -32.47 2.01
C PHE A 595 -14.42 -33.86 2.62
N VAL A 596 -13.18 -34.23 2.95
CA VAL A 596 -12.84 -35.51 3.62
C VAL A 596 -11.99 -35.22 4.87
N PRO A 597 -12.56 -35.17 6.08
CA PRO A 597 -11.77 -35.26 7.29
C PRO A 597 -11.13 -36.66 7.32
N GLY A 598 -9.83 -36.75 7.56
CA GLY A 598 -9.09 -38.01 7.51
C GLY A 598 -9.76 -39.11 8.33
N VAL A 599 -10.05 -40.25 7.70
CA VAL A 599 -10.66 -41.43 8.34
C VAL A 599 -9.63 -42.56 8.38
N VAL A 600 -9.43 -43.16 9.55
CA VAL A 600 -8.63 -44.38 9.74
C VAL A 600 -9.58 -45.56 10.01
N PRO A 601 -9.60 -46.61 9.17
CA PRO A 601 -10.48 -47.77 9.36
C PRO A 601 -10.22 -48.48 10.70
N GLY A 602 -11.29 -48.93 11.36
CA GLY A 602 -11.22 -49.67 12.64
C GLY A 602 -10.86 -48.85 13.89
N THR A 603 -10.85 -47.51 13.83
CA THR A 603 -10.57 -46.62 14.97
C THR A 603 -11.70 -45.63 15.25
N THR A 604 -11.65 -44.96 16.41
CA THR A 604 -12.51 -43.81 16.70
C THR A 604 -12.08 -42.63 15.83
N ASN A 605 -12.98 -42.23 14.91
CA ASN A 605 -12.82 -41.11 14.00
C ASN A 605 -13.64 -39.91 14.48
N GLY A 606 -13.41 -38.71 13.93
CA GLY A 606 -14.20 -37.55 14.32
C GLY A 606 -13.84 -36.26 13.60
N PHE A 607 -14.63 -35.24 13.84
CA PHE A 607 -14.44 -33.87 13.36
C PHE A 607 -14.81 -32.89 14.48
N ARG A 608 -14.40 -31.63 14.35
CA ARG A 608 -14.77 -30.57 15.27
C ARG A 608 -15.91 -29.74 14.68
N SER A 609 -16.98 -29.55 15.44
CA SER A 609 -18.14 -28.74 15.08
C SER A 609 -18.29 -27.61 16.09
N ASN A 610 -18.14 -26.36 15.63
CA ASN A 610 -18.23 -25.17 16.47
C ASN A 610 -17.46 -25.29 17.80
N GLY A 611 -16.22 -25.79 17.72
CA GLY A 611 -15.36 -25.97 18.89
C GLY A 611 -15.50 -27.30 19.64
N SER A 612 -16.55 -28.10 19.38
CA SER A 612 -16.80 -29.38 20.04
C SER A 612 -16.31 -30.57 19.22
N ASN A 613 -15.59 -31.50 19.86
CA ASN A 613 -15.13 -32.73 19.20
C ASN A 613 -16.27 -33.74 19.13
N LEU A 614 -16.57 -34.20 17.92
CA LEU A 614 -17.59 -35.21 17.65
C LEU A 614 -16.90 -36.47 17.13
N SER A 615 -16.99 -37.54 17.91
CA SER A 615 -16.35 -38.82 17.60
C SER A 615 -17.38 -39.90 17.23
N PHE A 616 -17.01 -40.76 16.30
CA PHE A 616 -17.77 -41.94 15.89
C PHE A 616 -16.83 -43.10 15.58
N THR A 617 -17.31 -44.33 15.72
CA THR A 617 -16.53 -45.52 15.39
C THR A 617 -16.82 -45.92 13.94
N ASN A 618 -15.78 -45.98 13.11
CA ASN A 618 -15.90 -46.57 11.78
C ASN A 618 -15.84 -48.10 11.91
N CYS A 619 -16.95 -48.76 11.58
CA CYS A 619 -17.09 -50.21 11.74
C CYS A 619 -16.64 -51.01 10.53
N ASP A 620 -16.42 -50.38 9.37
CA ASP A 620 -15.91 -51.13 8.24
C ASP A 620 -14.39 -51.25 8.29
N THR A 621 -13.89 -52.28 7.61
CA THR A 621 -12.47 -52.54 7.38
C THR A 621 -11.96 -51.86 6.11
N ASN A 622 -12.80 -51.08 5.44
CA ASN A 622 -12.49 -50.39 4.20
C ASN A 622 -11.85 -49.03 4.51
N ALA A 623 -10.62 -48.80 4.08
CA ALA A 623 -9.98 -47.49 4.23
C ALA A 623 -10.72 -46.35 3.50
N ASN A 624 -11.74 -46.69 2.71
CA ASN A 624 -12.55 -45.78 1.91
C ASN A 624 -13.87 -45.35 2.58
N SER A 625 -13.98 -45.43 3.91
CA SER A 625 -15.11 -44.92 4.68
C SER A 625 -15.08 -43.40 4.76
N PHE A 626 -15.48 -42.72 3.69
CA PHE A 626 -15.37 -41.27 3.65
C PHE A 626 -16.48 -40.60 4.45
N PHE A 627 -16.10 -39.57 5.21
CA PHE A 627 -17.02 -38.50 5.53
C PHE A 627 -17.08 -37.60 4.30
N THR A 628 -18.25 -37.47 3.69
CA THR A 628 -18.45 -36.60 2.53
C THR A 628 -19.79 -35.89 2.65
N PHE A 629 -19.78 -34.60 2.36
CA PHE A 629 -20.98 -33.86 1.99
C PHE A 629 -21.23 -34.09 0.52
N TYR A 630 -22.45 -34.45 0.13
CA TYR A 630 -22.83 -34.46 -1.26
C TYR A 630 -24.33 -34.20 -1.38
N GLN A 631 -24.70 -33.54 -2.47
CA GLN A 631 -26.09 -33.23 -2.75
C GLN A 631 -26.69 -34.37 -3.56
N THR A 632 -27.79 -34.97 -3.08
CA THR A 632 -28.51 -36.01 -3.85
C THR A 632 -29.99 -35.70 -3.99
N GLY A 633 -30.61 -36.32 -5.00
CA GLY A 633 -32.05 -36.56 -5.04
C GLY A 633 -32.50 -37.80 -4.25
N TYR A 634 -31.63 -38.40 -3.43
CA TYR A 634 -31.90 -39.65 -2.72
C TYR A 634 -32.31 -39.37 -1.27
N SER A 635 -33.58 -39.63 -0.96
CA SER A 635 -34.11 -39.65 0.40
C SER A 635 -33.70 -40.94 1.11
N ALA A 636 -32.44 -41.02 1.57
CA ALA A 636 -32.02 -42.08 2.48
C ALA A 636 -32.56 -41.75 3.89
N VAL A 637 -33.60 -42.46 4.32
CA VAL A 637 -34.09 -42.40 5.70
C VAL A 637 -33.34 -43.44 6.52
N GLY A 638 -32.21 -43.03 7.12
CA GLY A 638 -31.57 -43.78 8.19
C GLY A 638 -32.18 -43.42 9.55
N THR A 639 -32.07 -44.31 10.54
CA THR A 639 -32.43 -43.96 11.92
C THR A 639 -31.48 -42.89 12.45
N PRO A 640 -31.98 -41.80 13.06
CA PRO A 640 -31.12 -40.74 13.59
C PRO A 640 -30.22 -41.28 14.69
N TYR A 641 -28.91 -41.24 14.46
CA TYR A 641 -27.89 -41.61 15.44
C TYR A 641 -27.59 -40.44 16.40
N ALA A 642 -27.09 -40.76 17.60
CA ALA A 642 -26.70 -39.76 18.61
C ALA A 642 -25.66 -38.73 18.10
N LEU A 643 -24.85 -39.11 17.11
CA LEU A 643 -23.88 -38.21 16.47
C LEU A 643 -24.57 -37.09 15.68
N GLU A 644 -25.63 -37.43 14.93
CA GLU A 644 -26.38 -36.47 14.13
C GLU A 644 -27.07 -35.44 15.03
N SER A 645 -27.73 -35.89 16.09
CA SER A 645 -28.39 -34.99 17.04
C SER A 645 -27.39 -34.09 17.76
N SER A 646 -26.19 -34.60 18.09
CA SER A 646 -25.12 -33.82 18.72
C SER A 646 -24.55 -32.75 17.77
N TRP A 647 -24.28 -33.12 16.52
CA TRP A 647 -23.79 -32.22 15.47
C TRP A 647 -24.80 -31.15 15.06
N ARG A 648 -26.08 -31.51 14.87
CA ARG A 648 -27.13 -30.52 14.56
C ARG A 648 -27.49 -29.67 15.79
N GLY A 649 -27.20 -30.19 16.98
CA GLY A 649 -27.36 -29.51 18.27
C GLY A 649 -26.31 -28.42 18.51
N SER A 650 -25.09 -28.56 17.96
CA SER A 650 -24.02 -27.56 18.08
C SER A 650 -24.19 -26.35 17.16
N ARG A 651 -25.31 -26.24 16.42
CA ARG A 651 -25.58 -25.07 15.57
C ARG A 651 -25.60 -23.78 16.39
N ILE A 652 -24.95 -22.74 15.87
CA ILE A 652 -24.99 -21.38 16.42
C ILE A 652 -26.07 -20.61 15.67
N ALA A 653 -26.79 -19.73 16.37
CA ALA A 653 -27.79 -18.86 15.75
C ALA A 653 -27.15 -17.97 14.69
N TYR A 654 -27.77 -17.87 13.50
CA TYR A 654 -27.31 -17.01 12.43
C TYR A 654 -28.29 -15.84 12.23
N GLY A 655 -27.76 -14.62 12.23
CA GLY A 655 -28.57 -13.39 12.22
C GLY A 655 -29.09 -12.97 10.85
N GLN A 656 -28.54 -13.51 9.75
CA GLN A 656 -29.01 -13.20 8.40
C GLN A 656 -29.67 -14.41 7.74
N SER A 657 -30.69 -14.18 6.93
CA SER A 657 -31.36 -15.22 6.18
C SER A 657 -30.68 -15.41 4.83
N ILE A 658 -30.04 -16.57 4.65
CA ILE A 658 -29.58 -17.01 3.32
C ILE A 658 -30.81 -17.20 2.41
N PRO A 659 -30.76 -16.86 1.12
CA PRO A 659 -31.90 -17.08 0.22
C PRO A 659 -32.22 -18.58 0.05
N ALA A 660 -33.50 -18.92 -0.04
CA ALA A 660 -33.96 -20.31 -0.11
C ALA A 660 -33.30 -21.14 -1.24
N GLY A 661 -32.93 -20.51 -2.35
CA GLY A 661 -32.30 -21.16 -3.51
C GLY A 661 -30.86 -21.65 -3.29
N TYR A 662 -30.23 -21.31 -2.16
CA TYR A 662 -28.91 -21.80 -1.77
C TYR A 662 -28.97 -23.02 -0.84
N PHE A 663 -30.15 -23.31 -0.29
CA PHE A 663 -30.33 -24.50 0.52
C PHE A 663 -30.64 -25.72 -0.36
N GLY A 664 -29.96 -26.81 -0.07
CA GLY A 664 -30.15 -28.13 -0.67
C GLY A 664 -30.18 -29.23 0.38
N ASN A 665 -30.41 -30.46 -0.09
CA ASN A 665 -30.26 -31.64 0.76
C ASN A 665 -28.79 -32.04 0.74
N VAL A 666 -28.10 -31.80 1.84
CA VAL A 666 -26.73 -32.29 2.02
C VAL A 666 -26.79 -33.57 2.83
N ASN A 667 -26.31 -34.66 2.23
CA ASN A 667 -26.19 -35.94 2.92
C ASN A 667 -24.81 -36.07 3.55
N LEU A 668 -24.79 -36.66 4.74
CA LEU A 668 -23.58 -37.05 5.46
C LEU A 668 -23.56 -38.57 5.58
N ALA A 669 -22.48 -39.17 5.09
CA ALA A 669 -22.19 -40.58 5.28
C ALA A 669 -21.07 -40.73 6.33
N PHE A 670 -21.33 -41.52 7.37
CA PHE A 670 -20.30 -41.97 8.31
C PHE A 670 -20.03 -43.43 7.96
N GLY A 671 -18.88 -43.73 7.35
CA GLY A 671 -18.70 -45.01 6.68
C GLY A 671 -18.86 -46.25 7.57
N GLY A 672 -19.19 -47.35 6.90
CA GLY A 672 -19.11 -48.72 7.39
C GLY A 672 -20.23 -49.30 8.26
N CYS A 673 -20.96 -48.47 9.01
CA CYS A 673 -22.07 -48.93 9.85
C CYS A 673 -23.46 -48.48 9.34
N GLY A 674 -23.54 -47.94 8.12
CA GLY A 674 -24.80 -47.57 7.47
C GLY A 674 -25.49 -46.33 8.05
N SER A 675 -24.76 -45.48 8.78
CA SER A 675 -25.29 -44.21 9.27
C SER A 675 -25.29 -43.18 8.13
N TYR A 676 -26.44 -43.07 7.47
CA TYR A 676 -26.74 -42.01 6.52
C TYR A 676 -27.74 -41.07 7.17
N THR A 677 -27.42 -39.78 7.20
CA THR A 677 -28.45 -38.76 7.47
C THR A 677 -28.79 -38.05 6.18
N GLY A 678 -30.06 -38.20 5.79
CA GLY A 678 -30.73 -37.39 4.79
C GLY A 678 -31.77 -36.48 5.46
N ASN A 679 -31.84 -35.24 5.02
CA ASN A 679 -32.69 -34.22 5.63
C ASN A 679 -34.18 -34.46 5.33
N VAL A 680 -34.95 -34.90 6.33
CA VAL A 680 -36.40 -34.72 6.35
C VAL A 680 -36.71 -33.61 7.35
N GLY A 681 -36.79 -32.35 6.88
CA GLY A 681 -37.23 -31.19 7.68
C GLY A 681 -36.20 -30.10 7.96
N TYR A 682 -34.93 -30.30 7.63
CA TYR A 682 -33.89 -29.26 7.66
C TYR A 682 -33.47 -28.97 6.22
N THR A 683 -33.38 -27.72 5.79
CA THR A 683 -32.74 -27.38 4.52
C THR A 683 -31.35 -26.85 4.83
N ALA A 684 -30.31 -27.34 4.14
CA ALA A 684 -28.92 -27.01 4.48
C ALA A 684 -28.16 -26.38 3.32
N ALA A 685 -27.32 -25.38 3.58
CA ALA A 685 -26.46 -24.77 2.58
C ALA A 685 -24.99 -25.02 2.95
N LEU A 686 -24.16 -25.28 1.94
CA LEU A 686 -22.74 -25.56 2.11
C LEU A 686 -21.91 -24.38 1.60
N GLY A 687 -21.04 -23.85 2.44
CA GLY A 687 -20.06 -22.85 2.06
C GLY A 687 -18.64 -23.37 2.20
N LEU A 688 -17.80 -22.99 1.24
CA LEU A 688 -16.37 -23.28 1.22
C LEU A 688 -15.60 -21.96 1.20
N ARG A 689 -14.38 -21.96 1.74
CA ARG A 689 -13.56 -20.76 1.83
C ARG A 689 -12.26 -20.96 1.05
#